data_AF-A0A9D5BFQ7-F1
#
_entry.id   AF-A0A9D5BFQ7-F1
#
_cell.length_a   1.000
_cell.length_b   1.000
_cell.length_c   1.000
_cell.angle_alpha   90.00
_cell.angle_beta   90.00
_cell.angle_gamma   90.00
#
_symmetry.space_group_name_H-M   'P 1'
#
loop_
_entity.id
_entity.type
_entity.pdbx_description
1 polymer ?
#
loop_
_entity_poly.entity_id
_entity_poly.type
_entity_poly.pdbx_seq_one_letter_code
_entity_poly.pdbx_strand_id
1 'polypeptide(L)'
;MDKIKMEDTKPSTSSSSKLGLPTTQPVYRPEPEPDRVWIHDVFLSFRGEDTRACFTSHLCADLQNAGIKVFIDDNDLQRGDHISPSLYRAIVQSQIAIIVFSINYADSRWCLDELEKITECSTHTRLRQVTLPVFYHIDPSEVRHQRGEFGVAFQRLLNRMKNEVSFTLGRETERRWRGILCRAADTAGFVILNSRNESEDIKRIVDEVSHLLNKTDLFIAHNPVGVESRVQDVIRLLQPIPSKDVLLLGMWGMGGIGKTTIAKAIYNKIGRNFKNRSFLANIREVGEKMAGLVGLQEQLLFDICKYKITMKIPNVESGIETLQSILCHKKVLIVLDDVNTLDQLYTFCGSRRWFGPGSIIIITTRDIHLLKGRVDSIYKMTIMNESESIELFSWNAFKQASPTEDFDRISRNVVEYSEGLPLALEVLGSYLYNKTESEWDLVLEKLKRIPNNQVQKKLRISYDGLNDDDEQEIFLDIACFFIGMDKNDVILVLNGCGLSAEIGISVLVGRSLVTVDDNNILGMHGLMRDMGREIIREESPRKPEERSRLWFRKDVIDVLSRENGKEGVLGLALKLSRGNAHYFSTKAFEKMQRLRFLQLDEVKLIGDFEYVSRDLRWLSWNGLSQMPTNFHRENLVSIELENNKVKLLWKKIPRMEKLKILNLSHSHFLTRSPDFSSMPNLEKLVLKDCPLLSEVSPTIGHLNKILLINLEDCIRLRSLPRSIYELKSLKTLLLSGCLNIEKLEEEKVEFSTTLLEYYTARTRAFFSVVSSKSIGYISRCCYEGFSLDVFPSIIWPWMLRYALICI
;
A
#
# COMPACT_ATOMS: atom_id res chain seq x y z
N MET A 1 -7.23 -62.84 -20.21
CA MET A 1 -8.57 -63.44 -20.25
C MET A 1 -9.56 -62.31 -20.45
N ASP A 2 -9.59 -61.71 -21.65
CA ASP A 2 -10.17 -62.18 -22.92
C ASP A 2 -11.51 -61.48 -23.14
N LYS A 3 -11.48 -60.42 -23.97
CA LYS A 3 -12.23 -60.23 -25.23
C LYS A 3 -13.70 -59.82 -24.97
N ILE A 4 -14.33 -58.89 -25.69
CA ILE A 4 -14.45 -58.73 -27.15
C ILE A 4 -14.80 -57.26 -27.47
N LYS A 5 -14.29 -56.76 -28.60
CA LYS A 5 -14.63 -55.50 -29.29
C LYS A 5 -15.48 -55.81 -30.53
N MET A 6 -16.06 -54.76 -31.13
CA MET A 6 -16.81 -54.65 -32.41
C MET A 6 -18.34 -54.71 -32.22
N GLU A 7 -19.17 -53.90 -32.87
CA GLU A 7 -18.99 -53.02 -34.04
C GLU A 7 -20.15 -52.00 -34.14
N ASP A 8 -20.03 -51.13 -35.16
CA ASP A 8 -20.81 -49.94 -35.53
C ASP A 8 -22.34 -50.06 -35.62
N THR A 9 -23.04 -48.93 -35.42
CA THR A 9 -23.89 -48.23 -36.42
C THR A 9 -24.89 -47.23 -35.77
N LYS A 10 -24.92 -45.99 -36.27
CA LYS A 10 -26.09 -45.07 -36.25
C LYS A 10 -27.05 -45.49 -37.39
N PRO A 11 -28.36 -45.08 -37.49
CA PRO A 11 -28.89 -43.75 -37.14
C PRO A 11 -30.40 -43.63 -36.74
N SER A 12 -30.77 -42.39 -36.36
CA SER A 12 -32.00 -41.64 -36.68
C SER A 12 -33.41 -41.97 -36.11
N THR A 13 -34.00 -40.90 -35.58
CA THR A 13 -35.40 -40.40 -35.68
C THR A 13 -36.51 -40.94 -34.77
N SER A 14 -37.10 -40.04 -33.97
CA SER A 14 -38.56 -39.78 -33.80
C SER A 14 -38.76 -38.85 -32.58
N SER A 15 -39.11 -37.58 -32.80
CA SER A 15 -40.46 -37.01 -32.67
C SER A 15 -41.13 -37.15 -31.29
N SER A 16 -41.25 -36.04 -30.55
CA SER A 16 -42.48 -35.78 -29.79
C SER A 16 -42.71 -34.27 -29.61
N SER A 17 -43.98 -33.93 -29.72
CA SER A 17 -44.53 -32.60 -29.89
C SER A 17 -45.14 -32.06 -28.60
N LYS A 18 -44.81 -30.78 -28.32
CA LYS A 18 -45.65 -29.68 -27.78
C LYS A 18 -46.59 -29.94 -26.58
N LEU A 19 -46.39 -29.15 -25.52
CA LEU A 19 -47.46 -28.39 -24.86
C LEU A 19 -46.89 -27.03 -24.37
N GLY A 20 -47.57 -25.91 -24.70
CA GLY A 20 -47.15 -24.50 -24.47
C GLY A 20 -47.50 -23.96 -23.08
N LEU A 21 -46.82 -22.92 -22.58
CA LEU A 21 -47.09 -21.47 -22.67
C LEU A 21 -46.10 -20.73 -21.72
N PRO A 22 -45.97 -19.38 -21.67
CA PRO A 22 -46.19 -18.33 -22.66
C PRO A 22 -44.93 -17.46 -22.91
N THR A 23 -45.02 -16.66 -23.97
CA THR A 23 -44.07 -15.67 -24.47
C THR A 23 -43.67 -14.57 -23.46
N THR A 24 -42.38 -14.49 -23.15
CA THR A 24 -41.70 -13.23 -22.78
C THR A 24 -40.68 -12.90 -23.87
N GLN A 25 -40.81 -11.72 -24.47
CA GLN A 25 -39.88 -11.19 -25.47
C GLN A 25 -38.45 -11.18 -24.91
N PRO A 26 -37.44 -11.68 -25.64
CA PRO A 26 -36.05 -11.42 -25.26
C PRO A 26 -35.77 -9.94 -25.50
N VAL A 27 -35.50 -9.22 -24.41
CA VAL A 27 -34.84 -7.92 -24.45
C VAL A 27 -33.53 -8.13 -25.21
N TYR A 28 -33.45 -7.59 -26.42
CA TYR A 28 -32.23 -7.55 -27.22
C TYR A 28 -31.22 -6.70 -26.45
N ARG A 29 -30.36 -7.33 -25.65
CA ARG A 29 -29.13 -6.68 -25.19
C ARG A 29 -28.26 -6.52 -26.44
N PRO A 30 -27.83 -5.29 -26.79
CA PRO A 30 -26.85 -5.13 -27.85
C PRO A 30 -25.61 -5.96 -27.48
N GLU A 31 -25.10 -6.71 -28.45
CA GLU A 31 -23.78 -7.33 -28.33
C GLU A 31 -22.75 -6.27 -27.89
N PRO A 32 -21.79 -6.61 -27.01
CA PRO A 32 -20.73 -5.68 -26.67
C PRO A 32 -19.92 -5.34 -27.93
N GLU A 33 -19.94 -4.07 -28.35
CA GLU A 33 -19.08 -3.58 -29.42
C GLU A 33 -17.60 -3.80 -29.04
N PRO A 34 -16.75 -4.25 -29.98
CA PRO A 34 -15.40 -4.72 -29.69
C PRO A 34 -14.45 -3.60 -29.22
N ASP A 35 -13.49 -3.99 -28.38
CA ASP A 35 -12.43 -3.13 -27.83
C ASP A 35 -11.57 -2.45 -28.92
N ARG A 36 -11.00 -1.30 -28.54
CA ARG A 36 -10.21 -0.38 -29.37
C ARG A 36 -8.95 -1.04 -29.96
N VAL A 37 -8.97 -1.39 -31.25
CA VAL A 37 -7.79 -1.87 -31.99
C VAL A 37 -7.42 -0.88 -33.09
N TRP A 38 -6.31 -0.17 -32.90
CA TRP A 38 -5.68 0.62 -33.96
C TRP A 38 -4.91 -0.32 -34.89
N ILE A 39 -5.25 -0.34 -36.17
CA ILE A 39 -4.53 -1.15 -37.17
C ILE A 39 -3.35 -0.36 -37.74
N HIS A 40 -3.48 0.97 -37.80
CA HIS A 40 -2.46 1.88 -38.32
C HIS A 40 -2.19 2.98 -37.28
N ASP A 41 -0.95 3.46 -37.25
CA ASP A 41 -0.55 4.56 -36.38
C ASP A 41 -0.97 5.90 -36.99
N VAL A 42 -0.82 6.03 -38.32
CA VAL A 42 -1.06 7.26 -39.06
C VAL A 42 -1.89 6.97 -40.31
N PHE A 43 -2.90 7.79 -40.57
CA PHE A 43 -3.58 7.92 -41.86
C PHE A 43 -3.12 9.20 -42.56
N LEU A 44 -2.72 9.11 -43.84
CA LEU A 44 -2.37 10.27 -44.65
C LEU A 44 -3.53 10.64 -45.59
N SER A 45 -4.12 11.83 -45.42
CA SER A 45 -5.05 12.42 -46.38
C SER A 45 -4.35 13.51 -47.18
N PHE A 46 -4.36 13.42 -48.51
CA PHE A 46 -3.64 14.32 -49.41
C PHE A 46 -4.24 14.31 -50.82
N ARG A 47 -3.87 15.29 -51.64
CA ARG A 47 -4.20 15.30 -53.07
C ARG A 47 -3.11 14.57 -53.86
N GLY A 48 -3.45 13.40 -54.38
CA GLY A 48 -2.50 12.55 -55.09
C GLY A 48 -1.79 13.21 -56.28
N GLU A 49 -2.48 14.07 -57.03
CA GLU A 49 -1.90 14.80 -58.17
C GLU A 49 -0.87 15.86 -57.76
N ASP A 50 -0.98 16.41 -56.56
CA ASP A 50 -0.15 17.53 -56.11
C ASP A 50 1.11 17.05 -55.37
N THR A 51 0.96 16.10 -54.44
CA THR A 51 2.00 15.82 -53.43
C THR A 51 2.49 14.37 -53.38
N ARG A 52 1.86 13.43 -54.12
CA ARG A 52 2.15 11.99 -53.99
C ARG A 52 3.60 11.62 -54.29
N ALA A 53 4.14 12.13 -55.40
CA ALA A 53 5.46 11.75 -55.88
C ALA A 53 6.62 12.52 -55.21
N CYS A 54 6.32 13.56 -54.43
CA CYS A 54 7.31 14.44 -53.79
C CYS A 54 7.17 14.44 -52.26
N PHE A 55 6.48 15.43 -51.70
CA PHE A 55 6.40 15.65 -50.26
C PHE A 55 5.79 14.46 -49.51
N THR A 56 4.68 13.90 -50.01
CA THR A 56 3.95 12.83 -49.30
C THR A 56 4.68 11.49 -49.35
N SER A 57 5.36 11.14 -50.45
CA SER A 57 6.16 9.91 -50.52
C SER A 57 7.35 9.97 -49.55
N HIS A 58 8.03 11.11 -49.46
CA HIS A 58 9.14 11.31 -48.53
C HIS A 58 8.67 11.30 -47.07
N LEU A 59 7.55 11.98 -46.76
CA LEU A 59 6.95 11.94 -45.42
C LEU A 59 6.54 10.51 -45.02
N CYS A 60 5.93 9.75 -45.94
CA CYS A 60 5.55 8.36 -45.69
C CYS A 60 6.79 7.49 -45.43
N ALA A 61 7.83 7.61 -46.26
CA ALA A 61 9.07 6.87 -46.09
C ALA A 61 9.76 7.19 -44.76
N ASP A 62 9.85 8.46 -44.37
CA ASP A 62 10.49 8.85 -43.11
C ASP A 62 9.69 8.43 -41.88
N LEU A 63 8.36 8.46 -41.95
CA LEU A 63 7.49 7.88 -40.92
C LEU A 63 7.72 6.35 -40.80
N GLN A 64 7.76 5.63 -41.92
CA GLN A 64 8.02 4.18 -41.94
C GLN A 64 9.43 3.84 -41.44
N ASN A 65 10.44 4.63 -41.81
CA ASN A 65 11.82 4.50 -41.31
C ASN A 65 11.91 4.73 -39.79
N ALA A 66 11.02 5.56 -39.23
CA ALA A 66 10.86 5.73 -37.78
C ALA A 66 10.08 4.59 -37.10
N GLY A 67 9.68 3.54 -37.84
CA GLY A 67 8.95 2.39 -37.34
C GLY A 67 7.44 2.61 -37.21
N ILE A 68 6.89 3.68 -37.81
CA ILE A 68 5.48 4.04 -37.72
C ILE A 68 4.68 3.35 -38.83
N LYS A 69 3.59 2.68 -38.47
CA LYS A 69 2.70 2.00 -39.42
C LYS A 69 1.74 2.99 -40.07
N VAL A 70 2.14 3.50 -41.23
CA VAL A 70 1.36 4.46 -42.02
C VAL A 70 0.40 3.74 -42.97
N PHE A 71 -0.85 4.21 -43.04
CA PHE A 71 -1.77 3.91 -44.13
C PHE A 71 -1.72 5.06 -45.14
N ILE A 72 -1.41 4.71 -46.39
CA ILE A 72 -1.48 5.59 -47.55
C ILE A 72 -2.42 4.95 -48.58
N ASP A 73 -3.28 5.75 -49.19
CA ASP A 73 -4.18 5.25 -50.23
C ASP A 73 -3.40 4.93 -51.52
N ASP A 74 -3.18 3.63 -51.77
CA ASP A 74 -2.59 3.10 -52.99
C ASP A 74 -3.65 3.04 -54.10
N ASN A 75 -3.27 3.51 -55.28
CA ASN A 75 -4.10 3.74 -56.48
C ASN A 75 -4.83 2.51 -57.09
N ASP A 76 -5.02 1.40 -56.38
CA ASP A 76 -5.61 0.18 -56.96
C ASP A 76 -7.14 0.04 -56.75
N LEU A 77 -7.81 1.05 -56.17
CA LEU A 77 -9.27 1.08 -56.11
C LEU A 77 -9.84 1.79 -57.35
N GLN A 78 -10.51 1.01 -58.20
CA GLN A 78 -11.17 1.47 -59.43
C GLN A 78 -12.00 2.75 -59.22
N ARG A 79 -11.82 3.71 -60.14
CA ARG A 79 -12.59 4.95 -60.27
C ARG A 79 -14.09 4.75 -60.01
N GLY A 80 -14.55 5.25 -58.88
CA GLY A 80 -15.95 5.43 -58.51
C GLY A 80 -16.05 6.46 -57.38
N ASP A 81 -17.04 7.36 -57.45
CA ASP A 81 -17.14 8.62 -56.69
C ASP A 81 -17.45 8.49 -55.17
N HIS A 82 -17.14 7.36 -54.54
CA HIS A 82 -17.43 7.09 -53.13
C HIS A 82 -16.28 6.38 -52.41
N ILE A 83 -15.96 6.83 -51.19
CA ILE A 83 -14.99 6.20 -50.29
C ILE A 83 -15.34 4.71 -50.12
N SER A 84 -14.37 3.84 -50.37
CA SER A 84 -14.54 2.40 -50.19
C SER A 84 -14.75 2.05 -48.70
N PRO A 85 -15.53 1.01 -48.37
CA PRO A 85 -15.68 0.56 -46.98
C PRO A 85 -14.35 0.24 -46.28
N SER A 86 -13.32 -0.15 -47.03
CA SER A 86 -11.97 -0.38 -46.52
C SER A 86 -11.26 0.91 -46.13
N LEU A 87 -11.38 1.98 -46.94
CA LEU A 87 -10.79 3.29 -46.61
C LEU A 87 -11.47 3.92 -45.39
N TYR A 88 -12.80 3.82 -45.29
CA TYR A 88 -13.54 4.23 -44.08
C TYR A 88 -13.02 3.55 -42.83
N ARG A 89 -12.78 2.23 -42.89
CA ARG A 89 -12.20 1.48 -41.78
C ARG A 89 -10.79 1.95 -41.47
N ALA A 90 -9.94 2.19 -42.47
CA ALA A 90 -8.58 2.67 -42.27
C ALA A 90 -8.56 4.02 -41.53
N ILE A 91 -9.44 4.96 -41.89
CA ILE A 91 -9.58 6.24 -41.19
C ILE A 91 -9.98 6.02 -39.73
N VAL A 92 -11.00 5.19 -39.47
CA VAL A 92 -11.49 4.91 -38.10
C VAL A 92 -10.45 4.15 -37.27
N GLN A 93 -9.63 3.31 -37.89
CA GLN A 93 -8.63 2.44 -37.25
C GLN A 93 -7.23 3.05 -37.22
N SER A 94 -7.10 4.36 -37.50
CA SER A 94 -5.84 5.10 -37.40
C SER A 94 -5.81 6.03 -36.19
N GLN A 95 -4.71 6.05 -35.44
CA GLN A 95 -4.60 6.87 -34.23
C GLN A 95 -4.43 8.37 -34.53
N ILE A 96 -3.65 8.69 -35.56
CA ILE A 96 -3.38 10.05 -36.03
C ILE A 96 -3.83 10.17 -37.49
N ALA A 97 -4.47 11.27 -37.86
CA ALA A 97 -4.74 11.63 -39.25
C ALA A 97 -3.94 12.88 -39.62
N ILE A 98 -3.00 12.76 -40.55
CA ILE A 98 -2.25 13.88 -41.10
C ILE A 98 -2.95 14.34 -42.37
N ILE A 99 -3.30 15.62 -42.43
CA ILE A 99 -4.02 16.22 -43.56
C ILE A 99 -3.06 17.15 -44.29
N VAL A 100 -2.60 16.76 -45.48
CA VAL A 100 -1.70 17.58 -46.30
C VAL A 100 -2.55 18.44 -47.24
N PHE A 101 -2.80 19.68 -46.83
CA PHE A 101 -3.48 20.68 -47.65
C PHE A 101 -2.53 21.21 -48.72
N SER A 102 -2.92 21.01 -49.98
CA SER A 102 -2.31 21.60 -51.17
C SER A 102 -3.32 22.48 -51.90
N ILE A 103 -2.87 23.23 -52.91
CA ILE A 103 -3.73 24.17 -53.67
C ILE A 103 -4.97 23.47 -54.25
N ASN A 104 -4.84 22.26 -54.83
CA ASN A 104 -5.96 21.56 -55.46
C ASN A 104 -6.63 20.52 -54.55
N TYR A 105 -6.33 20.49 -53.26
CA TYR A 105 -6.93 19.52 -52.33
C TYR A 105 -8.46 19.60 -52.33
N ALA A 106 -9.01 20.81 -52.30
CA ALA A 106 -10.45 21.04 -52.32
C ALA A 106 -11.12 20.87 -53.70
N ASP A 107 -10.35 20.60 -54.77
CA ASP A 107 -10.89 20.24 -56.09
C ASP A 107 -11.27 18.74 -56.17
N SER A 108 -10.99 17.98 -55.12
CA SER A 108 -11.22 16.54 -55.02
C SER A 108 -12.36 16.23 -54.05
N ARG A 109 -13.47 15.70 -54.57
CA ARG A 109 -14.57 15.19 -53.73
C ARG A 109 -14.08 14.16 -52.72
N TRP A 110 -13.22 13.26 -53.16
CA TRP A 110 -12.63 12.21 -52.33
C TRP A 110 -11.89 12.77 -51.11
N CYS A 111 -11.04 13.78 -51.30
CA CYS A 111 -10.27 14.39 -50.21
C CYS A 111 -11.20 15.07 -49.18
N LEU A 112 -12.29 15.68 -49.63
CA LEU A 112 -13.27 16.31 -48.75
C LEU A 112 -14.12 15.29 -47.99
N ASP A 113 -14.48 14.18 -48.61
CA ASP A 113 -15.18 13.08 -47.95
C ASP A 113 -14.26 12.43 -46.87
N GLU A 114 -12.95 12.27 -47.15
CA GLU A 114 -11.98 11.78 -46.15
C GLU A 114 -11.87 12.75 -44.97
N LEU A 115 -11.70 14.04 -45.26
CA LEU A 115 -11.60 15.09 -44.25
C LEU A 115 -12.86 15.15 -43.38
N GLU A 116 -14.02 14.96 -43.99
CA GLU A 116 -15.29 14.91 -43.29
C GLU A 116 -15.31 13.75 -42.29
N LYS A 117 -14.86 12.57 -42.70
CA LYS A 117 -14.79 11.41 -41.82
C LYS A 117 -13.76 11.58 -40.71
N ILE A 118 -12.58 12.13 -41.01
CA ILE A 118 -11.55 12.46 -40.03
C ILE A 118 -12.10 13.45 -38.99
N THR A 119 -12.87 14.44 -39.43
CA THR A 119 -13.50 15.43 -38.53
C THR A 119 -14.57 14.77 -37.64
N GLU A 120 -15.31 13.80 -38.16
CA GLU A 120 -16.24 12.98 -37.36
C GLU A 120 -15.47 12.15 -36.30
N CYS A 121 -14.40 11.45 -36.70
CA CYS A 121 -13.59 10.61 -35.82
C CYS A 121 -12.88 11.41 -34.71
N SER A 122 -12.43 12.63 -35.01
CA SER A 122 -11.77 13.50 -34.02
C SER A 122 -12.73 14.12 -33.01
N THR A 123 -13.98 14.39 -33.41
CA THR A 123 -15.02 14.96 -32.54
C THR A 123 -15.80 13.92 -31.75
N HIS A 124 -15.73 12.64 -32.14
CA HIS A 124 -16.41 11.56 -31.45
C HIS A 124 -15.78 11.27 -30.07
N THR A 125 -16.63 11.17 -29.04
CA THR A 125 -16.23 10.97 -27.63
C THR A 125 -15.39 9.72 -27.36
N ARG A 126 -15.55 8.63 -28.13
CA ARG A 126 -14.83 7.35 -27.97
C ARG A 126 -13.57 7.23 -28.83
N LEU A 127 -13.55 7.78 -30.05
CA LEU A 127 -12.43 7.62 -30.99
C LEU A 127 -11.27 8.56 -30.63
N ARG A 128 -11.56 9.88 -30.45
CA ARG A 128 -10.57 10.94 -30.16
C ARG A 128 -9.30 10.82 -31.02
N GLN A 129 -9.48 10.63 -32.32
CA GLN A 129 -8.39 10.62 -33.29
C GLN A 129 -7.69 11.98 -33.29
N VAL A 130 -6.36 12.00 -33.31
CA VAL A 130 -5.57 13.25 -33.36
C VAL A 130 -5.46 13.71 -34.81
N THR A 131 -5.84 14.96 -35.09
CA THR A 131 -5.73 15.56 -36.42
C THR A 131 -4.53 16.50 -36.49
N LEU A 132 -3.68 16.31 -37.49
CA LEU A 132 -2.49 17.12 -37.70
C LEU A 132 -2.49 17.73 -39.11
N PRO A 133 -2.91 19.00 -39.28
CA PRO A 133 -2.89 19.65 -40.58
C PRO A 133 -1.47 20.08 -40.96
N VAL A 134 -1.13 19.88 -42.23
CA VAL A 134 0.12 20.32 -42.88
C VAL A 134 -0.28 21.18 -44.08
N PHE A 135 0.03 22.46 -44.03
CA PHE A 135 -0.28 23.44 -45.08
C PHE A 135 0.93 23.54 -46.02
N TYR A 136 0.90 22.78 -47.12
CA TYR A 136 1.99 22.66 -48.08
C TYR A 136 1.81 23.68 -49.22
N HIS A 137 2.68 24.68 -49.28
CA HIS A 137 2.61 25.81 -50.22
C HIS A 137 1.27 26.57 -50.23
N ILE A 138 0.58 26.58 -49.10
CA ILE A 138 -0.71 27.26 -48.94
C ILE A 138 -0.78 27.95 -47.57
N ASP A 139 -1.39 29.14 -47.54
CA ASP A 139 -1.65 29.82 -46.27
C ASP A 139 -2.89 29.21 -45.57
N PRO A 140 -2.83 28.92 -44.26
CA PRO A 140 -3.98 28.37 -43.52
C PRO A 140 -5.26 29.20 -43.64
N SER A 141 -5.16 30.53 -43.83
CA SER A 141 -6.31 31.41 -44.00
C SER A 141 -7.06 31.17 -45.32
N GLU A 142 -6.36 30.73 -46.38
CA GLU A 142 -6.97 30.35 -47.65
C GLU A 142 -7.84 29.10 -47.49
N VAL A 143 -7.39 28.12 -46.70
CA VAL A 143 -8.18 26.92 -46.36
C VAL A 143 -9.35 27.28 -45.44
N ARG A 144 -9.09 28.10 -44.40
CA ARG A 144 -10.10 28.51 -43.39
C ARG A 144 -11.28 29.25 -44.00
N HIS A 145 -10.99 30.19 -44.91
CA HIS A 145 -12.00 31.05 -45.51
C HIS A 145 -12.37 30.65 -46.95
N GLN A 146 -11.76 29.59 -47.48
CA GLN A 146 -11.91 29.12 -48.86
C GLN A 146 -11.73 30.26 -49.87
N ARG A 147 -10.60 30.97 -49.77
CA ARG A 147 -10.20 32.10 -50.62
C ARG A 147 -8.92 31.77 -51.37
N GLY A 148 -8.45 32.69 -52.23
CA GLY A 148 -7.23 32.49 -53.01
C GLY A 148 -7.35 31.33 -54.00
N GLU A 149 -6.22 30.71 -54.33
CA GLU A 149 -6.16 29.61 -55.30
C GLU A 149 -6.90 28.37 -54.81
N PHE A 150 -6.86 28.12 -53.50
CA PHE A 150 -7.62 27.04 -52.87
C PHE A 150 -9.14 27.24 -52.97
N GLY A 151 -9.60 28.48 -52.79
CA GLY A 151 -11.00 28.85 -52.99
C GLY A 151 -11.46 28.64 -54.43
N VAL A 152 -10.61 28.97 -55.41
CA VAL A 152 -10.89 28.73 -56.84
C VAL A 152 -11.00 27.23 -57.12
N ALA A 153 -10.09 26.41 -56.58
CA ALA A 153 -10.14 24.96 -56.67
C ALA A 153 -11.44 24.39 -56.03
N PHE A 154 -11.81 24.85 -54.84
CA PHE A 154 -13.06 24.44 -54.20
C PHE A 154 -14.30 24.83 -55.04
N GLN A 155 -14.30 26.03 -55.64
CA GLN A 155 -15.41 26.49 -56.47
C GLN A 155 -15.55 25.68 -57.76
N ARG A 156 -14.43 25.21 -58.34
CA ARG A 156 -14.44 24.30 -59.51
C ARG A 156 -15.15 22.99 -59.18
N LEU A 157 -14.87 22.39 -58.03
CA LEU A 157 -15.59 21.18 -57.57
C LEU A 157 -17.08 21.46 -57.35
N LEU A 158 -17.44 22.55 -56.68
CA LEU A 158 -18.84 22.91 -56.45
C LEU A 158 -19.61 23.11 -57.76
N ASN A 159 -18.98 23.70 -58.77
CA ASN A 159 -19.59 23.89 -60.08
C ASN A 159 -19.79 22.57 -60.82
N ARG A 160 -18.86 21.61 -60.70
CA ARG A 160 -19.02 20.25 -61.25
C ARG A 160 -20.19 19.51 -60.60
N MET A 161 -20.29 19.54 -59.28
CA MET A 161 -21.37 18.86 -58.55
C MET A 161 -22.76 19.45 -58.79
N LYS A 162 -22.87 20.77 -59.05
CA LYS A 162 -24.15 21.42 -59.38
C LYS A 162 -24.80 20.85 -60.64
N ASN A 163 -24.02 20.25 -61.53
CA ASN A 163 -24.51 19.62 -62.75
C ASN A 163 -24.92 18.14 -62.54
N GLU A 164 -24.57 17.53 -61.41
CA GLU A 164 -24.72 16.09 -61.16
C GLU A 164 -25.74 15.76 -60.06
N VAL A 165 -26.01 16.68 -59.13
CA VAL A 165 -26.78 16.41 -57.91
C VAL A 165 -27.96 17.38 -57.76
N SER A 166 -29.05 16.93 -57.14
CA SER A 166 -30.20 17.82 -56.84
C SER A 166 -29.77 19.08 -56.08
N PHE A 167 -30.37 20.22 -56.44
CA PHE A 167 -29.99 21.55 -55.95
C PHE A 167 -29.98 21.68 -54.42
N THR A 168 -30.88 20.98 -53.73
CA THR A 168 -30.99 20.96 -52.26
C THR A 168 -29.85 20.18 -51.60
N LEU A 169 -29.54 18.98 -52.10
CA LEU A 169 -28.49 18.13 -51.54
C LEU A 169 -27.09 18.77 -51.76
N GLY A 170 -26.86 19.42 -52.90
CA GLY A 170 -25.60 20.13 -53.17
C GLY A 170 -25.33 21.29 -52.22
N ARG A 171 -26.35 22.04 -51.79
CA ARG A 171 -26.20 23.16 -50.83
C ARG A 171 -25.93 22.71 -49.40
N GLU A 172 -26.42 21.54 -48.99
CA GLU A 172 -26.14 20.99 -47.66
C GLU A 172 -24.72 20.45 -47.59
N THR A 173 -24.27 19.70 -48.60
CA THR A 173 -22.89 19.23 -48.72
C THR A 173 -21.89 20.39 -48.76
N GLU A 174 -22.16 21.45 -49.53
CA GLU A 174 -21.32 22.65 -49.55
C GLU A 174 -21.16 23.27 -48.15
N ARG A 175 -22.27 23.44 -47.42
CA ARG A 175 -22.22 24.00 -46.06
C ARG A 175 -21.41 23.12 -45.11
N ARG A 176 -21.56 21.81 -45.21
CA ARG A 176 -20.82 20.84 -44.38
C ARG A 176 -19.32 20.91 -44.67
N TRP A 177 -18.92 20.90 -45.94
CA TRP A 177 -17.52 21.00 -46.35
C TRP A 177 -16.86 22.32 -45.95
N ARG A 178 -17.55 23.46 -46.08
CA ARG A 178 -17.04 24.75 -45.56
C ARG A 178 -16.80 24.70 -44.06
N GLY A 179 -17.69 24.04 -43.30
CA GLY A 179 -17.57 23.87 -41.86
C GLY A 179 -16.36 23.01 -41.45
N ILE A 180 -16.14 21.87 -42.10
CA ILE A 180 -15.00 20.98 -41.78
C ILE A 180 -13.66 21.61 -42.19
N LEU A 181 -13.59 22.32 -43.33
CA LEU A 181 -12.38 23.01 -43.78
C LEU A 181 -11.99 24.13 -42.82
N CYS A 182 -12.96 24.91 -42.33
CA CYS A 182 -12.73 25.91 -41.30
C CYS A 182 -12.14 25.28 -40.03
N ARG A 183 -12.76 24.21 -39.52
CA ARG A 183 -12.30 23.52 -38.29
C ARG A 183 -10.92 22.89 -38.44
N ALA A 184 -10.65 22.26 -39.58
CA ALA A 184 -9.35 21.68 -39.86
C ALA A 184 -8.26 22.77 -39.91
N ALA A 185 -8.57 23.93 -40.50
CA ALA A 185 -7.67 25.08 -40.54
C ALA A 185 -7.55 25.86 -39.21
N ASP A 186 -8.48 25.67 -38.27
CA ASP A 186 -8.40 26.20 -36.90
C ASP A 186 -7.52 25.34 -35.98
N THR A 187 -7.18 24.13 -36.40
CA THR A 187 -6.31 23.22 -35.64
C THR A 187 -4.84 23.62 -35.83
N ALA A 188 -4.04 23.60 -34.75
CA ALA A 188 -2.61 23.88 -34.83
C ALA A 188 -1.89 22.83 -35.69
N GLY A 189 -1.15 23.29 -36.70
CA GLY A 189 -0.49 22.44 -37.69
C GLY A 189 0.84 22.99 -38.16
N PHE A 190 1.41 22.35 -39.17
CA PHE A 190 2.67 22.75 -39.80
C PHE A 190 2.41 23.62 -41.03
N VAL A 191 3.02 24.79 -41.11
CA VAL A 191 2.92 25.69 -42.26
C VAL A 191 4.23 25.64 -43.04
N ILE A 192 4.20 25.12 -44.26
CA ILE A 192 5.35 24.94 -45.14
C ILE A 192 5.18 25.89 -46.33
N LEU A 193 5.47 27.16 -46.09
CA LEU A 193 5.49 28.21 -47.11
C LEU A 193 6.94 28.44 -47.54
N ASN A 194 7.24 28.28 -48.83
CA ASN A 194 8.56 28.55 -49.41
C ASN A 194 9.71 27.83 -48.68
N SER A 195 9.55 26.53 -48.41
CA SER A 195 10.57 25.75 -47.69
C SER A 195 11.91 25.80 -48.43
N ARG A 196 12.98 26.09 -47.68
CA ARG A 196 14.35 25.99 -48.18
C ARG A 196 14.88 24.56 -48.11
N ASN A 197 14.28 23.71 -47.27
CA ASN A 197 14.69 22.33 -47.04
C ASN A 197 13.51 21.49 -46.53
N GLU A 198 12.77 20.87 -47.46
CA GLU A 198 11.61 20.04 -47.12
C GLU A 198 11.96 18.84 -46.23
N SER A 199 13.20 18.33 -46.28
CA SER A 199 13.64 17.23 -45.42
C SER A 199 13.66 17.63 -43.94
N GLU A 200 14.03 18.88 -43.62
CA GLU A 200 13.99 19.36 -42.23
C GLU A 200 12.55 19.53 -41.73
N ASP A 201 11.65 20.01 -42.60
CA ASP A 201 10.22 20.13 -42.28
C ASP A 201 9.57 18.76 -42.09
N ILE A 202 9.86 17.79 -42.96
CA ILE A 202 9.40 16.40 -42.83
C ILE A 202 9.92 15.80 -41.52
N LYS A 203 11.20 15.98 -41.20
CA LYS A 203 11.77 15.49 -39.94
C LYS A 203 11.04 16.06 -38.73
N ARG A 204 10.71 17.35 -38.73
CA ARG A 204 9.92 17.98 -37.67
C ARG A 204 8.52 17.39 -37.53
N ILE A 205 7.86 17.05 -38.65
CA ILE A 205 6.56 16.38 -38.63
C ILE A 205 6.70 14.96 -38.08
N VAL A 206 7.66 14.19 -38.56
CA VAL A 206 7.96 12.82 -38.09
C VAL A 206 8.27 12.81 -36.60
N ASP A 207 9.02 13.79 -36.09
CA ASP A 207 9.33 13.94 -34.68
C ASP A 207 8.06 14.21 -33.84
N GLU A 208 7.17 15.10 -34.31
CA GLU A 208 5.91 15.41 -33.62
C GLU A 208 4.95 14.21 -33.64
N VAL A 209 4.83 13.52 -34.78
CA VAL A 209 4.04 12.30 -34.90
C VAL A 209 4.60 11.20 -34.00
N SER A 210 5.92 11.00 -34.03
CA SER A 210 6.61 10.08 -33.13
C SER A 210 6.36 10.45 -31.67
N HIS A 211 6.26 11.73 -31.31
CA HIS A 211 5.92 12.17 -29.96
C HIS A 211 4.45 11.88 -29.59
N LEU A 212 3.53 12.10 -30.51
CA LEU A 212 2.11 11.79 -30.34
C LEU A 212 1.87 10.28 -30.20
N LEU A 213 2.69 9.46 -30.88
CA LEU A 213 2.69 7.99 -30.81
C LEU A 213 3.49 7.44 -29.61
N ASN A 214 4.63 8.04 -29.24
CA ASN A 214 5.48 7.70 -28.07
C ASN A 214 4.84 8.04 -26.71
N LYS A 215 3.51 8.06 -26.67
CA LYS A 215 2.75 7.88 -25.44
C LYS A 215 2.56 6.40 -25.14
N THR A 216 3.57 5.57 -25.39
CA THR A 216 3.57 4.16 -25.01
C THR A 216 3.39 4.09 -23.50
N ASP A 217 2.22 3.62 -23.10
CA ASP A 217 1.90 3.44 -21.70
C ASP A 217 2.86 2.39 -21.11
N LEU A 218 3.44 2.68 -19.95
CA LEU A 218 4.31 1.75 -19.24
C LEU A 218 3.52 0.47 -18.95
N PHE A 219 4.13 -0.70 -19.18
CA PHE A 219 3.50 -1.96 -18.84
C PHE A 219 3.23 -2.05 -17.32
N ILE A 220 1.94 -2.12 -16.97
CA ILE A 220 1.47 -2.19 -15.58
C ILE A 220 1.49 -3.64 -15.11
N ALA A 221 0.61 -4.46 -15.69
CA ALA A 221 0.45 -5.88 -15.42
C ALA A 221 -0.40 -6.49 -16.55
N HIS A 222 -0.36 -7.82 -16.71
CA HIS A 222 -1.23 -8.51 -17.66
C HIS A 222 -2.71 -8.39 -17.25
N ASN A 223 -3.00 -8.62 -15.96
CA ASN A 223 -4.34 -8.56 -15.39
C ASN A 223 -4.31 -7.65 -14.14
N PRO A 224 -4.45 -6.33 -14.31
CA PRO A 224 -4.40 -5.39 -13.18
C PRO A 224 -5.68 -5.47 -12.34
N VAL A 225 -5.54 -5.79 -11.05
CA VAL A 225 -6.66 -5.90 -10.09
C VAL A 225 -6.56 -4.81 -9.04
N GLY A 226 -7.66 -4.11 -8.73
CA GLY A 226 -7.71 -3.08 -7.69
C GLY A 226 -6.82 -1.84 -7.94
N VAL A 227 -6.27 -1.68 -9.14
CA VAL A 227 -5.33 -0.58 -9.47
C VAL A 227 -6.08 0.75 -9.63
N GLU A 228 -7.18 0.76 -10.38
CA GLU A 228 -7.88 1.99 -10.77
C GLU A 228 -8.42 2.77 -9.56
N SER A 229 -8.93 2.08 -8.53
CA SER A 229 -9.41 2.71 -7.28
C SER A 229 -8.27 3.48 -6.59
N ARG A 230 -7.14 2.81 -6.36
CA ARG A 230 -5.94 3.40 -5.74
C ARG A 230 -5.35 4.54 -6.58
N VAL A 231 -5.40 4.44 -7.91
CA VAL A 231 -4.99 5.52 -8.81
C VAL A 231 -5.90 6.75 -8.64
N GLN A 232 -7.22 6.56 -8.53
CA GLN A 232 -8.15 7.66 -8.28
C GLN A 232 -7.92 8.31 -6.91
N ASP A 233 -7.64 7.52 -5.87
CA ASP A 233 -7.26 8.02 -4.55
C ASP A 233 -6.06 8.96 -4.63
N VAL A 234 -5.02 8.53 -5.34
CA VAL A 234 -3.81 9.35 -5.52
C VAL A 234 -4.09 10.59 -6.36
N ILE A 235 -4.87 10.49 -7.45
CA ILE A 235 -5.22 11.64 -8.29
C ILE A 235 -5.98 12.71 -7.48
N ARG A 236 -6.82 12.30 -6.53
CA ARG A 236 -7.47 13.25 -5.61
C ARG A 236 -6.45 14.04 -4.78
N LEU A 237 -5.37 13.40 -4.32
CA LEU A 237 -4.28 14.06 -3.60
C LEU A 237 -3.43 14.98 -4.49
N LEU A 238 -3.47 14.79 -5.81
CA LEU A 238 -2.77 15.60 -6.80
C LEU A 238 -3.59 16.81 -7.30
N GLN A 239 -4.82 17.01 -6.79
CA GLN A 239 -5.62 18.17 -7.18
C GLN A 239 -4.93 19.48 -6.76
N PRO A 240 -4.95 20.52 -7.63
CA PRO A 240 -4.20 21.74 -7.39
C PRO A 240 -4.67 22.44 -6.12
N ILE A 241 -3.75 22.59 -5.17
CA ILE A 241 -3.92 23.44 -4.00
C ILE A 241 -3.58 24.87 -4.46
N PRO A 242 -4.45 25.88 -4.24
CA PRO A 242 -4.26 27.24 -4.74
C PRO A 242 -2.91 27.90 -4.37
N SER A 243 -2.24 27.39 -3.34
CA SER A 243 -0.99 27.92 -2.80
C SER A 243 0.29 27.20 -3.27
N LYS A 244 0.21 26.19 -4.14
CA LYS A 244 1.38 25.36 -4.50
C LYS A 244 1.57 25.21 -6.01
N ASP A 245 2.64 25.81 -6.52
CA ASP A 245 3.05 25.73 -7.92
C ASP A 245 3.68 24.37 -8.30
N VAL A 246 4.27 23.64 -7.34
CA VAL A 246 4.90 22.33 -7.55
C VAL A 246 4.41 21.36 -6.48
N LEU A 247 3.96 20.17 -6.90
CA LEU A 247 3.43 19.13 -6.02
C LEU A 247 4.39 17.95 -5.92
N LEU A 248 4.81 17.64 -4.69
CA LEU A 248 5.59 16.46 -4.33
C LEU A 248 4.70 15.48 -3.58
N LEU A 249 4.52 14.28 -4.11
CA LEU A 249 3.77 13.20 -3.48
C LEU A 249 4.70 12.04 -3.14
N GLY A 250 4.65 11.59 -1.88
CA GLY A 250 5.33 10.37 -1.45
C GLY A 250 4.37 9.18 -1.38
N MET A 251 4.72 8.04 -1.96
CA MET A 251 4.01 6.77 -1.83
C MET A 251 4.81 5.82 -0.96
N TRP A 252 4.24 5.43 0.17
CA TRP A 252 4.93 4.67 1.22
C TRP A 252 4.24 3.35 1.53
N GLY A 253 5.02 2.30 1.72
CA GLY A 253 4.53 1.01 2.20
C GLY A 253 5.54 -0.12 2.06
N MET A 254 5.16 -1.29 2.53
CA MET A 254 5.97 -2.51 2.57
C MET A 254 6.45 -2.97 1.17
N GLY A 255 7.52 -3.76 1.13
CA GLY A 255 7.95 -4.46 -0.09
C GLY A 255 6.83 -5.37 -0.65
N GLY A 256 6.65 -5.40 -1.96
CA GLY A 256 5.65 -6.26 -2.61
C GLY A 256 4.20 -5.76 -2.59
N ILE A 257 3.91 -4.59 -1.98
CA ILE A 257 2.55 -4.02 -1.88
C ILE A 257 2.02 -3.37 -3.18
N GLY A 258 2.82 -3.32 -4.25
CA GLY A 258 2.40 -2.76 -5.55
C GLY A 258 2.66 -1.27 -5.78
N LYS A 259 3.56 -0.63 -5.00
CA LYS A 259 3.94 0.80 -5.18
C LYS A 259 4.29 1.15 -6.63
N THR A 260 5.24 0.42 -7.22
CA THR A 260 5.69 0.61 -8.61
C THR A 260 4.54 0.44 -9.60
N THR A 261 3.66 -0.55 -9.38
CA THR A 261 2.50 -0.81 -10.24
C THR A 261 1.52 0.37 -10.26
N ILE A 262 1.17 0.90 -9.08
CA ILE A 262 0.31 2.08 -8.98
C ILE A 262 0.99 3.33 -9.55
N ALA A 263 2.28 3.52 -9.30
CA ALA A 263 3.04 4.65 -9.84
C ALA A 263 3.09 4.66 -11.38
N LYS A 264 3.29 3.49 -12.01
CA LYS A 264 3.19 3.32 -13.47
C LYS A 264 1.79 3.65 -13.98
N ALA A 265 0.74 3.17 -13.30
CA ALA A 265 -0.64 3.43 -13.68
C ALA A 265 -0.99 4.93 -13.61
N ILE A 266 -0.54 5.63 -12.57
CA ILE A 266 -0.67 7.09 -12.47
C ILE A 266 0.08 7.76 -13.63
N TYR A 267 1.35 7.39 -13.85
CA TYR A 267 2.17 7.95 -14.93
C TYR A 267 1.50 7.84 -16.30
N ASN A 268 0.88 6.69 -16.61
CA ASN A 268 0.14 6.50 -17.85
C ASN A 268 -1.11 7.39 -17.91
N LYS A 269 -1.86 7.46 -16.81
CA LYS A 269 -3.15 8.16 -16.75
C LYS A 269 -3.02 9.68 -16.82
N ILE A 270 -2.16 10.28 -15.99
CA ILE A 270 -2.00 11.75 -15.95
C ILE A 270 -0.89 12.24 -16.87
N GLY A 271 0.07 11.38 -17.24
CA GLY A 271 1.22 11.78 -18.06
C GLY A 271 0.86 12.26 -19.46
N ARG A 272 -0.34 11.92 -19.96
CA ARG A 272 -0.84 12.44 -21.24
C ARG A 272 -1.01 13.96 -21.27
N ASN A 273 -1.13 14.60 -20.09
CA ASN A 273 -1.26 16.04 -19.91
C ASN A 273 0.09 16.77 -19.75
N PHE A 274 1.20 16.02 -19.78
CA PHE A 274 2.55 16.57 -19.59
C PHE A 274 3.38 16.35 -20.86
N LYS A 275 3.91 17.45 -21.40
CA LYS A 275 4.86 17.40 -22.52
C LYS A 275 6.20 16.78 -22.10
N ASN A 276 6.64 17.08 -20.87
CA ASN A 276 7.87 16.57 -20.29
C ASN A 276 7.53 15.59 -19.19
N ARG A 277 7.91 14.33 -19.34
CA ARG A 277 7.67 13.30 -18.33
C ARG A 277 8.77 12.26 -18.32
N SER A 278 9.12 11.73 -17.16
CA SER A 278 10.15 10.70 -17.01
C SER A 278 9.80 9.76 -15.86
N PHE A 279 10.10 8.47 -16.03
CA PHE A 279 9.92 7.42 -15.03
C PHE A 279 11.29 6.78 -14.75
N LEU A 280 11.86 7.10 -13.60
CA LEU A 280 13.15 6.56 -13.15
C LEU A 280 12.88 5.31 -12.31
N ALA A 281 13.06 4.14 -12.92
CA ALA A 281 12.75 2.86 -12.30
C ALA A 281 13.89 2.35 -11.40
N ASN A 282 13.55 1.67 -10.30
CA ASN A 282 14.47 0.92 -9.45
C ASN A 282 15.70 1.72 -8.99
N ILE A 283 15.50 2.95 -8.50
CA ILE A 283 16.58 3.87 -8.12
C ILE A 283 17.49 3.25 -7.05
N ARG A 284 16.95 2.50 -6.08
CA ARG A 284 17.77 1.77 -5.10
C ARG A 284 18.83 0.91 -5.78
N GLU A 285 18.42 0.03 -6.69
CA GLU A 285 19.28 -1.01 -7.28
C GLU A 285 20.26 -0.40 -8.29
N VAL A 286 19.79 0.51 -9.14
CA VAL A 286 20.65 1.20 -10.12
C VAL A 286 21.62 2.16 -9.41
N GLY A 287 21.17 2.80 -8.33
CA GLY A 287 21.92 3.79 -7.57
C GLY A 287 22.98 3.23 -6.61
N GLU A 288 23.13 1.90 -6.50
CA GLU A 288 24.24 1.29 -5.74
C GLU A 288 25.62 1.65 -6.31
N LYS A 289 25.67 2.01 -7.60
CA LYS A 289 26.88 2.44 -8.28
C LYS A 289 26.73 3.88 -8.73
N MET A 290 27.76 4.70 -8.54
CA MET A 290 27.78 6.11 -9.00
C MET A 290 27.47 6.24 -10.50
N ALA A 291 28.00 5.33 -11.34
CA ALA A 291 27.71 5.30 -12.77
C ALA A 291 26.22 5.08 -13.08
N GLY A 292 25.50 4.36 -12.22
CA GLY A 292 24.05 4.16 -12.36
C GLY A 292 23.26 5.43 -12.04
N LEU A 293 23.64 6.19 -11.01
CA LEU A 293 23.03 7.50 -10.72
C LEU A 293 23.22 8.48 -11.87
N VAL A 294 24.43 8.55 -12.43
CA VAL A 294 24.72 9.36 -13.62
C VAL A 294 23.86 8.91 -14.81
N GLY A 295 23.77 7.60 -15.07
CA GLY A 295 22.92 7.08 -16.14
C GLY A 295 21.43 7.43 -15.98
N LEU A 296 20.92 7.46 -14.74
CA LEU A 296 19.55 7.91 -14.46
C LEU A 296 19.38 9.43 -14.66
N GLN A 297 20.38 10.25 -14.35
CA GLN A 297 20.34 11.70 -14.65
C GLN A 297 20.35 11.94 -16.16
N GLU A 298 21.16 11.20 -16.91
CA GLU A 298 21.19 11.23 -18.37
C GLU A 298 19.85 10.80 -18.96
N GLN A 299 19.23 9.74 -18.43
CA GLN A 299 17.88 9.32 -18.81
C GLN A 299 16.85 10.43 -18.55
N LEU A 300 16.88 11.05 -17.36
CA LEU A 300 15.95 12.12 -17.01
C LEU A 300 16.07 13.31 -17.98
N LEU A 301 17.30 13.70 -18.31
CA LEU A 301 17.56 14.74 -19.31
C LEU A 301 17.09 14.33 -20.70
N PHE A 302 17.36 13.09 -21.11
CA PHE A 302 16.93 12.58 -22.40
C PHE A 302 15.40 12.62 -22.54
N ASP A 303 14.67 12.15 -21.52
CA ASP A 303 13.21 12.12 -21.51
C ASP A 303 12.58 13.52 -21.57
N ILE A 304 13.21 14.52 -20.93
CA ILE A 304 12.67 15.89 -20.78
C ILE A 304 13.14 16.86 -21.87
N CYS A 305 14.37 16.69 -22.37
CA CYS A 305 14.95 17.57 -23.39
C CYS A 305 14.85 17.00 -24.80
N LYS A 306 14.61 15.69 -24.95
CA LYS A 306 14.39 14.93 -26.18
C LYS A 306 15.37 15.26 -27.31
N TYR A 307 16.39 14.41 -27.47
CA TYR A 307 17.48 14.44 -28.48
C TYR A 307 18.32 15.73 -28.60
N LYS A 308 17.93 16.85 -27.97
CA LYS A 308 18.65 18.13 -28.04
C LYS A 308 19.93 18.19 -27.20
N ILE A 309 20.17 17.23 -26.32
CA ILE A 309 21.30 17.24 -25.39
C ILE A 309 22.01 15.89 -25.48
N THR A 310 23.14 15.85 -26.19
CA THR A 310 24.13 14.77 -26.19
C THR A 310 25.23 15.02 -25.16
N MET A 311 24.92 15.76 -24.08
CA MET A 311 25.89 16.04 -23.03
C MET A 311 26.02 14.81 -22.14
N LYS A 312 27.17 14.13 -22.22
CA LYS A 312 27.58 13.17 -21.19
C LYS A 312 27.74 13.91 -19.88
N ILE A 313 27.10 13.40 -18.84
CA ILE A 313 27.28 13.94 -17.49
C ILE A 313 28.59 13.36 -16.94
N PRO A 314 29.56 14.20 -16.52
CA PRO A 314 30.85 13.71 -16.04
C PRO A 314 30.76 13.07 -14.66
N ASN A 315 29.88 13.59 -13.79
CA ASN A 315 29.67 13.13 -12.42
C ASN A 315 28.30 13.58 -11.89
N VAL A 316 27.91 13.05 -10.73
CA VAL A 316 26.59 13.27 -10.13
C VAL A 316 26.34 14.76 -9.83
N GLU A 317 27.33 15.48 -9.31
CA GLU A 317 27.21 16.90 -8.97
C GLU A 317 26.94 17.77 -10.20
N SER A 318 27.67 17.54 -11.30
CA SER A 318 27.43 18.23 -12.56
C SER A 318 26.05 17.91 -13.14
N GLY A 319 25.58 16.67 -12.96
CA GLY A 319 24.22 16.27 -13.32
C GLY A 319 23.15 17.01 -12.49
N ILE A 320 23.36 17.18 -11.19
CA ILE A 320 22.49 17.93 -10.27
C ILE A 320 22.34 19.38 -10.76
N GLU A 321 23.46 20.07 -11.02
CA GLU A 321 23.46 21.46 -11.51
C GLU A 321 22.74 21.60 -12.86
N THR A 322 23.01 20.67 -13.76
CA THR A 322 22.40 20.63 -15.10
C THR A 322 20.89 20.44 -15.01
N LEU A 323 20.44 19.46 -14.22
CA LEU A 323 19.02 19.20 -13.99
C LEU A 323 18.33 20.43 -13.39
N GLN A 324 18.93 21.06 -12.37
CA GLN A 324 18.37 22.25 -11.74
C GLN A 324 18.17 23.40 -12.74
N SER A 325 19.14 23.64 -13.62
CA SER A 325 19.08 24.73 -14.62
C SER A 325 17.99 24.50 -15.68
N ILE A 326 17.70 23.25 -16.01
CA ILE A 326 16.77 22.89 -17.10
C ILE A 326 15.33 22.76 -16.59
N LEU A 327 15.17 22.13 -15.42
CA LEU A 327 13.85 21.75 -14.90
C LEU A 327 13.09 22.96 -14.33
N CYS A 328 13.78 24.02 -13.88
CA CYS A 328 13.17 25.16 -13.20
C CYS A 328 12.23 25.98 -14.10
N HIS A 329 12.35 25.81 -15.43
CA HIS A 329 11.52 26.49 -16.43
C HIS A 329 10.51 25.56 -17.11
N LYS A 330 10.43 24.30 -16.69
CA LYS A 330 9.58 23.29 -17.34
C LYS A 330 8.52 22.75 -16.40
N LYS A 331 7.31 22.61 -16.93
CA LYS A 331 6.25 21.78 -16.32
C LYS A 331 6.57 20.32 -16.60
N VAL A 332 6.83 19.55 -15.54
CA VAL A 332 7.27 18.14 -15.65
C VAL A 332 6.42 17.19 -14.81
N LEU A 333 6.32 15.93 -15.25
CA LEU A 333 5.86 14.81 -14.43
C LEU A 333 7.02 13.82 -14.23
N ILE A 334 7.51 13.68 -13.01
CA ILE A 334 8.64 12.78 -12.70
C ILE A 334 8.19 11.75 -11.67
N VAL A 335 8.47 10.48 -11.95
CA VAL A 335 8.33 9.40 -10.97
C VAL A 335 9.71 8.89 -10.58
N LEU A 336 10.03 8.95 -9.29
CA LEU A 336 11.23 8.41 -8.66
C LEU A 336 10.85 7.10 -7.96
N ASP A 337 11.13 5.96 -8.59
CA ASP A 337 10.69 4.66 -8.09
C ASP A 337 11.75 3.94 -7.24
N ASP A 338 11.32 3.40 -6.10
CA ASP A 338 12.10 2.60 -5.14
C ASP A 338 13.32 3.34 -4.58
N VAL A 339 13.14 4.59 -4.11
CA VAL A 339 14.19 5.38 -3.45
C VAL A 339 14.42 4.86 -2.03
N ASN A 340 15.69 4.64 -1.64
CA ASN A 340 16.02 4.13 -0.30
C ASN A 340 17.03 4.98 0.51
N THR A 341 17.63 6.04 -0.06
CA THR A 341 18.49 6.97 0.68
C THR A 341 18.16 8.43 0.37
N LEU A 342 18.55 9.35 1.26
CA LEU A 342 18.41 10.79 1.02
C LEU A 342 19.31 11.26 -0.11
N ASP A 343 20.50 10.68 -0.27
CA ASP A 343 21.43 11.07 -1.34
C ASP A 343 20.85 10.75 -2.73
N GLN A 344 20.22 9.58 -2.89
CA GLN A 344 19.47 9.26 -4.10
C GLN A 344 18.34 10.25 -4.36
N LEU A 345 17.58 10.62 -3.32
CA LEU A 345 16.49 11.58 -3.46
C LEU A 345 17.02 12.95 -3.91
N TYR A 346 18.08 13.44 -3.26
CA TYR A 346 18.67 14.75 -3.57
C TYR A 346 19.41 14.79 -4.91
N THR A 347 19.80 13.63 -5.45
CA THR A 347 20.34 13.50 -6.81
C THR A 347 19.35 13.93 -7.90
N PHE A 348 18.04 13.76 -7.65
CA PHE A 348 16.99 14.07 -8.64
C PHE A 348 16.01 15.15 -8.18
N CYS A 349 15.89 15.37 -6.87
CA CYS A 349 14.91 16.24 -6.25
C CYS A 349 15.49 16.91 -4.99
N GLY A 350 16.51 17.76 -5.18
CA GLY A 350 17.14 18.53 -4.09
C GLY A 350 16.20 19.54 -3.43
N SER A 351 15.36 20.22 -4.21
CA SER A 351 14.36 21.17 -3.70
C SER A 351 13.23 21.39 -4.68
N ARG A 352 12.13 21.99 -4.22
CA ARG A 352 11.00 22.37 -5.09
C ARG A 352 11.36 23.40 -6.16
N ARG A 353 12.38 24.22 -5.90
CA ARG A 353 12.84 25.28 -6.80
C ARG A 353 13.45 24.73 -8.09
N TRP A 354 13.73 23.43 -8.12
CA TRP A 354 14.22 22.77 -9.32
C TRP A 354 13.15 22.66 -10.40
N PHE A 355 11.87 22.84 -10.10
CA PHE A 355 10.80 22.53 -11.05
C PHE A 355 9.97 23.76 -11.37
N GLY A 356 9.58 23.88 -12.64
CA GLY A 356 8.68 24.95 -13.08
C GLY A 356 7.24 24.76 -12.57
N PRO A 357 6.41 25.81 -12.57
CA PRO A 357 5.02 25.73 -12.12
C PRO A 357 4.19 24.68 -12.85
N GLY A 358 3.27 24.06 -12.11
CA GLY A 358 2.42 22.95 -12.54
C GLY A 358 3.10 21.57 -12.53
N SER A 359 4.32 21.45 -12.00
CA SER A 359 5.06 20.18 -11.97
C SER A 359 4.58 19.23 -10.88
N ILE A 360 4.64 17.93 -11.17
CA ILE A 360 4.27 16.84 -10.26
C ILE A 360 5.42 15.86 -10.13
N ILE A 361 5.87 15.61 -8.91
CA ILE A 361 6.94 14.67 -8.59
C ILE A 361 6.36 13.61 -7.66
N ILE A 362 6.45 12.34 -8.06
CA ILE A 362 5.97 11.19 -7.29
C ILE A 362 7.17 10.37 -6.86
N ILE A 363 7.29 10.10 -5.58
CA ILE A 363 8.39 9.33 -4.99
C ILE A 363 7.82 8.05 -4.40
N THR A 364 8.28 6.88 -4.82
CA THR A 364 7.92 5.62 -4.17
C THR A 364 9.05 5.17 -3.25
N THR A 365 8.71 4.75 -2.03
CA THR A 365 9.71 4.27 -1.07
C THR A 365 9.11 3.30 -0.05
N ARG A 366 10.00 2.54 0.61
CA ARG A 366 9.67 1.72 1.77
C ARG A 366 9.88 2.48 3.09
N ASP A 367 10.60 3.60 3.05
CA ASP A 367 10.98 4.38 4.23
C ASP A 367 10.29 5.74 4.28
N ILE A 368 9.40 5.93 5.25
CA ILE A 368 8.66 7.17 5.44
C ILE A 368 9.55 8.36 5.83
N HIS A 369 10.73 8.11 6.42
CA HIS A 369 11.63 9.18 6.87
C HIS A 369 12.21 9.97 5.70
N LEU A 370 12.29 9.37 4.50
CA LEU A 370 12.65 10.05 3.26
C LEU A 370 11.58 11.06 2.80
N LEU A 371 10.34 10.91 3.27
CA LEU A 371 9.19 11.73 2.84
C LEU A 371 8.80 12.79 3.87
N LYS A 372 8.87 12.45 5.17
CA LYS A 372 8.46 13.35 6.26
C LYS A 372 9.16 14.70 6.17
N GLY A 373 8.37 15.78 6.19
CA GLY A 373 8.86 17.17 6.09
C GLY A 373 9.35 17.60 4.70
N ARG A 374 9.26 16.75 3.68
CA ARG A 374 9.80 17.02 2.33
C ARG A 374 8.73 17.03 1.24
N VAL A 375 7.72 16.17 1.36
CA VAL A 375 6.61 16.07 0.40
C VAL A 375 5.36 16.81 0.87
N ASP A 376 4.45 17.13 -0.06
CA ASP A 376 3.17 17.76 0.24
C ASP A 376 2.17 16.82 0.89
N SER A 377 2.16 15.59 0.40
CA SER A 377 1.21 14.55 0.80
C SER A 377 1.92 13.20 0.81
N ILE A 378 1.55 12.34 1.75
CA ILE A 378 2.02 10.96 1.82
C ILE A 378 0.83 10.04 1.60
N TYR A 379 0.87 9.24 0.55
CA TYR A 379 -0.07 8.18 0.29
C TYR A 379 0.46 6.87 0.90
N LYS A 380 -0.18 6.42 1.98
CA LYS A 380 0.09 5.12 2.60
C LYS A 380 -0.60 4.03 1.79
N MET A 381 0.19 3.09 1.26
CA MET A 381 -0.33 1.93 0.52
C MET A 381 -1.13 1.01 1.44
N THR A 382 -2.21 0.45 0.92
CA THR A 382 -3.06 -0.53 1.59
C THR A 382 -2.93 -1.90 0.93
N ILE A 383 -3.08 -2.96 1.73
CA ILE A 383 -3.20 -4.33 1.23
C ILE A 383 -4.45 -4.50 0.35
N MET A 384 -4.50 -5.58 -0.43
CA MET A 384 -5.68 -5.93 -1.21
C MET A 384 -6.78 -6.44 -0.27
N ASN A 385 -8.03 -6.10 -0.57
CA ASN A 385 -9.16 -6.72 0.14
C ASN A 385 -9.35 -8.18 -0.32
N GLU A 386 -10.22 -8.93 0.35
CA GLU A 386 -10.43 -10.36 0.04
C GLU A 386 -10.82 -10.59 -1.43
N SER A 387 -11.76 -9.81 -1.97
CA SER A 387 -12.23 -9.97 -3.35
C SER A 387 -11.13 -9.68 -4.39
N GLU A 388 -10.38 -8.59 -4.20
CA GLU A 388 -9.22 -8.24 -5.03
C GLU A 388 -8.14 -9.33 -4.94
N SER A 389 -7.92 -9.87 -3.74
CA SER A 389 -6.90 -10.89 -3.50
C SER A 389 -7.22 -12.21 -4.17
N ILE A 390 -8.48 -12.66 -4.09
CA ILE A 390 -8.97 -13.85 -4.79
C ILE A 390 -8.80 -13.66 -6.29
N GLU A 391 -9.24 -12.52 -6.83
CA GLU A 391 -9.15 -12.27 -8.27
C GLU A 391 -7.70 -12.27 -8.77
N LEU A 392 -6.79 -11.56 -8.10
CA LEU A 392 -5.37 -11.53 -8.49
C LEU A 392 -4.74 -12.93 -8.40
N PHE A 393 -5.02 -13.65 -7.32
CA PHE A 393 -4.55 -15.02 -7.17
C PHE A 393 -5.07 -15.92 -8.30
N SER A 394 -6.36 -15.83 -8.62
CA SER A 394 -7.01 -16.65 -9.63
C SER A 394 -6.45 -16.41 -11.03
N TRP A 395 -6.13 -15.17 -11.40
CA TRP A 395 -5.46 -14.88 -12.67
C TRP A 395 -4.11 -15.58 -12.81
N ASN A 396 -3.40 -15.80 -11.69
CA ASN A 396 -2.11 -16.46 -11.69
C ASN A 396 -2.24 -17.98 -11.66
N ALA A 397 -3.15 -18.51 -10.83
CA ALA A 397 -3.36 -19.94 -10.58
C ALA A 397 -4.24 -20.65 -11.61
N PHE A 398 -5.23 -19.96 -12.21
CA PHE A 398 -6.23 -20.55 -13.11
C PHE A 398 -6.31 -19.87 -14.48
N LYS A 399 -5.67 -18.70 -14.65
CA LYS A 399 -5.77 -17.85 -15.86
C LYS A 399 -7.18 -17.29 -16.12
N GLN A 400 -7.96 -17.14 -15.05
CA GLN A 400 -9.30 -16.54 -15.05
C GLN A 400 -9.53 -15.74 -13.76
N ALA A 401 -10.53 -14.87 -13.72
CA ALA A 401 -10.78 -13.94 -12.61
C ALA A 401 -11.31 -14.59 -11.32
N SER A 402 -11.73 -15.86 -11.36
CA SER A 402 -12.29 -16.57 -10.20
C SER A 402 -11.77 -18.00 -10.11
N PRO A 403 -11.72 -18.61 -8.92
CA PRO A 403 -11.40 -20.03 -8.80
C PRO A 403 -12.47 -20.90 -9.47
N THR A 404 -12.11 -22.13 -9.81
CA THR A 404 -13.08 -23.19 -10.13
C THR A 404 -13.78 -23.64 -8.84
N GLU A 405 -14.99 -24.20 -8.95
CA GLU A 405 -15.86 -24.53 -7.79
C GLU A 405 -15.15 -25.40 -6.74
N ASP A 406 -14.42 -26.42 -7.19
CA ASP A 406 -13.64 -27.33 -6.33
C ASP A 406 -12.49 -26.62 -5.58
N PHE A 407 -12.01 -25.48 -6.11
CA PHE A 407 -10.86 -24.76 -5.56
C PHE A 407 -11.23 -23.50 -4.76
N ASP A 408 -12.51 -23.14 -4.61
CA ASP A 408 -12.91 -21.90 -3.92
C ASP A 408 -12.40 -21.87 -2.48
N ARG A 409 -12.68 -22.93 -1.71
CA ARG A 409 -12.27 -23.05 -0.30
C ARG A 409 -10.76 -22.95 -0.13
N ILE A 410 -10.00 -23.70 -0.93
CA ILE A 410 -8.53 -23.74 -0.78
C ILE A 410 -7.87 -22.45 -1.28
N SER A 411 -8.47 -21.77 -2.27
CA SER A 411 -8.02 -20.44 -2.72
C SER A 411 -8.14 -19.42 -1.60
N ARG A 412 -9.23 -19.45 -0.82
CA ARG A 412 -9.39 -18.59 0.38
C ARG A 412 -8.30 -18.84 1.41
N ASN A 413 -7.90 -20.10 1.64
CA ASN A 413 -6.80 -20.41 2.55
C ASN A 413 -5.45 -19.82 2.07
N VAL A 414 -5.19 -19.81 0.75
CA VAL A 414 -3.98 -19.18 0.18
C VAL A 414 -4.04 -17.66 0.34
N VAL A 415 -5.20 -17.05 0.13
CA VAL A 415 -5.43 -15.61 0.31
C VAL A 415 -5.25 -15.23 1.77
N GLU A 416 -5.80 -16.00 2.70
CA GLU A 416 -5.63 -15.82 4.15
C GLU A 416 -4.14 -15.89 4.53
N TYR A 417 -3.40 -16.89 4.06
CA TYR A 417 -1.95 -16.98 4.28
C TYR A 417 -1.18 -15.77 3.71
N SER A 418 -1.62 -15.24 2.57
CA SER A 418 -0.96 -14.12 1.91
C SER A 418 -1.30 -12.75 2.52
N GLU A 419 -2.35 -12.68 3.35
CA GLU A 419 -2.88 -11.46 3.97
C GLU A 419 -3.06 -10.28 2.99
N GLY A 420 -3.46 -10.59 1.75
CA GLY A 420 -3.70 -9.59 0.71
C GLY A 420 -2.46 -8.91 0.13
N LEU A 421 -1.26 -9.47 0.32
CA LEU A 421 -0.03 -8.96 -0.30
C LEU A 421 0.06 -9.36 -1.79
N PRO A 422 0.03 -8.41 -2.76
CA PRO A 422 0.02 -8.71 -4.20
C PRO A 422 1.15 -9.63 -4.65
N LEU A 423 2.39 -9.34 -4.21
CA LEU A 423 3.56 -10.15 -4.54
C LEU A 423 3.40 -11.62 -4.14
N ALA A 424 2.83 -11.89 -2.96
CA ALA A 424 2.65 -13.25 -2.49
C ALA A 424 1.58 -13.97 -3.30
N LEU A 425 0.46 -13.29 -3.61
CA LEU A 425 -0.63 -13.84 -4.41
C LEU A 425 -0.15 -14.23 -5.82
N GLU A 426 0.66 -13.40 -6.48
CA GLU A 426 1.21 -13.69 -7.81
C GLU A 426 2.18 -14.88 -7.78
N VAL A 427 3.12 -14.89 -6.84
CA VAL A 427 4.14 -15.95 -6.72
C VAL A 427 3.49 -17.28 -6.35
N LEU A 428 2.58 -17.29 -5.36
CA LEU A 428 1.91 -18.51 -4.93
C LEU A 428 0.94 -19.01 -5.99
N GLY A 429 0.18 -18.12 -6.66
CA GLY A 429 -0.68 -18.51 -7.76
C GLY A 429 0.10 -19.17 -8.89
N SER A 430 1.25 -18.60 -9.26
CA SER A 430 2.14 -19.18 -10.27
C SER A 430 2.75 -20.51 -9.82
N TYR A 431 3.10 -20.66 -8.53
CA TYR A 431 3.66 -21.89 -7.97
C TYR A 431 2.65 -23.03 -7.89
N LEU A 432 1.36 -22.70 -7.72
CA LEU A 432 0.25 -23.63 -7.60
C LEU A 432 -0.43 -23.96 -8.94
N TYR A 433 -0.07 -23.24 -10.00
CA TYR A 433 -0.57 -23.47 -11.35
C TYR A 433 -0.38 -24.95 -11.78
N ASN A 434 -1.43 -25.54 -12.37
CA ASN A 434 -1.48 -26.94 -12.81
C ASN A 434 -1.28 -28.01 -11.71
N LYS A 435 -1.50 -27.67 -10.43
CA LYS A 435 -1.50 -28.64 -9.32
C LYS A 435 -2.91 -29.06 -8.92
N THR A 436 -3.02 -30.25 -8.36
CA THR A 436 -4.26 -30.81 -7.79
C THR A 436 -4.60 -30.18 -6.43
N GLU A 437 -5.87 -30.24 -6.01
CA GLU A 437 -6.31 -29.72 -4.70
C GLU A 437 -5.49 -30.32 -3.54
N SER A 438 -5.23 -31.64 -3.57
CA SER A 438 -4.44 -32.32 -2.54
C SER A 438 -2.99 -31.82 -2.48
N GLU A 439 -2.38 -31.48 -3.62
CA GLU A 439 -1.05 -30.87 -3.65
C GLU A 439 -1.04 -29.46 -3.07
N TRP A 440 -2.11 -28.68 -3.28
CA TRP A 440 -2.22 -27.34 -2.70
C TRP A 440 -2.27 -27.40 -1.18
N ASP A 441 -3.02 -28.35 -0.60
CA ASP A 441 -3.08 -28.54 0.85
C ASP A 441 -1.69 -28.88 1.41
N LEU A 442 -0.96 -29.78 0.75
CA LEU A 442 0.42 -30.12 1.13
C LEU A 442 1.38 -28.93 1.02
N VAL A 443 1.22 -28.11 -0.02
CA VAL A 443 2.01 -26.89 -0.21
C VAL A 443 1.71 -25.87 0.89
N LEU A 444 0.44 -25.64 1.22
CA LEU A 444 0.04 -24.71 2.28
C LEU A 444 0.57 -25.16 3.65
N GLU A 445 0.46 -26.45 3.98
CA GLU A 445 1.02 -27.00 5.21
C GLU A 445 2.55 -26.86 5.26
N LYS A 446 3.23 -26.99 4.12
CA LYS A 446 4.66 -26.71 4.01
C LYS A 446 4.96 -25.23 4.23
N LEU A 447 4.21 -24.32 3.61
CA LEU A 447 4.42 -22.86 3.69
C LEU A 447 4.29 -22.30 5.10
N LYS A 448 3.35 -22.83 5.89
CA LYS A 448 3.21 -22.50 7.33
C LYS A 448 4.45 -22.82 8.15
N ARG A 449 5.33 -23.71 7.66
CA ARG A 449 6.57 -24.10 8.33
C ARG A 449 7.82 -23.53 7.67
N ILE A 450 7.83 -23.47 6.34
CA ILE A 450 8.95 -23.01 5.52
C ILE A 450 8.36 -22.11 4.42
N PRO A 451 8.45 -20.77 4.58
CA PRO A 451 7.87 -19.84 3.63
C PRO A 451 8.50 -19.92 2.23
N ASN A 452 7.80 -19.38 1.23
CA ASN A 452 8.28 -19.39 -0.15
C ASN A 452 9.50 -18.47 -0.34
N ASN A 453 10.63 -19.03 -0.77
CA ASN A 453 11.90 -18.31 -0.95
C ASN A 453 11.81 -17.06 -1.85
N GLN A 454 11.01 -17.07 -2.92
CA GLN A 454 10.91 -15.91 -3.81
C GLN A 454 10.22 -14.72 -3.12
N VAL A 455 9.15 -14.99 -2.37
CA VAL A 455 8.47 -13.98 -1.54
C VAL A 455 9.44 -13.47 -0.46
N GLN A 456 10.11 -14.40 0.23
CA GLN A 456 11.03 -14.08 1.31
C GLN A 456 12.18 -13.18 0.86
N LYS A 457 12.86 -13.51 -0.25
CA LYS A 457 13.93 -12.68 -0.80
C LYS A 457 13.53 -11.23 -1.05
N LYS A 458 12.31 -10.99 -1.55
CA LYS A 458 11.83 -9.63 -1.85
C LYS A 458 11.43 -8.84 -0.60
N LEU A 459 10.90 -9.52 0.42
CA LEU A 459 10.57 -8.91 1.72
C LEU A 459 11.84 -8.60 2.52
N ARG A 460 12.80 -9.52 2.50
CA ARG A 460 14.07 -9.44 3.25
C ARG A 460 14.94 -8.24 2.86
N ILE A 461 14.82 -7.70 1.64
CA ILE A 461 15.53 -6.48 1.19
C ILE A 461 15.42 -5.33 2.21
N SER A 462 14.26 -5.13 2.84
CA SER A 462 14.07 -4.06 3.81
C SER A 462 14.79 -4.33 5.14
N TYR A 463 14.91 -5.61 5.52
CA TYR A 463 15.62 -6.08 6.71
C TYR A 463 17.14 -6.04 6.51
N ASP A 464 17.62 -6.57 5.38
CA ASP A 464 19.06 -6.61 5.06
C ASP A 464 19.65 -5.20 4.92
N GLY A 465 18.82 -4.19 4.65
CA GLY A 465 19.23 -2.79 4.58
C GLY A 465 19.21 -2.03 5.92
N LEU A 466 18.86 -2.66 7.05
CA LEU A 466 18.90 -2.03 8.38
C LEU A 466 20.34 -1.64 8.76
N ASN A 467 20.48 -0.60 9.59
CA ASN A 467 21.77 0.09 9.75
C ASN A 467 22.75 -0.66 10.65
N ASP A 468 22.23 -1.37 11.66
CA ASP A 468 23.02 -2.05 12.67
C ASP A 468 22.35 -3.35 13.17
N ASP A 469 23.11 -4.09 13.97
CA ASP A 469 22.66 -5.36 14.55
C ASP A 469 21.56 -5.17 15.60
N ASP A 470 21.48 -4.01 16.26
CA ASP A 470 20.44 -3.70 17.24
C ASP A 470 19.06 -3.65 16.55
N GLU A 471 18.94 -2.92 15.44
CA GLU A 471 17.72 -2.84 14.63
C GLU A 471 17.26 -4.23 14.14
N GLN A 472 18.21 -5.07 13.73
CA GLN A 472 17.96 -6.44 13.27
C GLN A 472 17.46 -7.34 14.42
N GLU A 473 18.14 -7.32 15.57
CA GLU A 473 17.77 -8.10 16.75
C GLU A 473 16.39 -7.69 17.29
N ILE A 474 16.08 -6.38 17.31
CA ILE A 474 14.77 -5.86 17.69
C ILE A 474 13.68 -6.41 16.75
N PHE A 475 13.93 -6.41 15.43
CA PHE A 475 12.97 -6.96 14.46
C PHE A 475 12.68 -8.44 14.72
N LEU A 476 13.73 -9.24 14.93
CA LEU A 476 13.61 -10.68 15.20
C LEU A 476 12.90 -10.96 16.53
N ASP A 477 13.21 -10.18 17.56
CA ASP A 477 12.55 -10.25 18.87
C ASP A 477 11.05 -9.96 18.76
N ILE A 478 10.66 -8.93 18.01
CA ILE A 478 9.25 -8.61 17.76
C ILE A 478 8.57 -9.75 17.00
N ALA A 479 9.14 -10.23 15.90
CA ALA A 479 8.57 -11.29 15.07
C ALA A 479 8.32 -12.60 15.85
N CYS A 480 9.15 -12.89 16.85
CA CYS A 480 9.03 -14.09 17.66
C CYS A 480 8.12 -13.92 18.88
N PHE A 481 8.20 -12.80 19.61
CA PHE A 481 7.65 -12.70 20.96
C PHE A 481 6.69 -11.54 21.20
N PHE A 482 6.89 -10.38 20.56
CA PHE A 482 6.25 -9.12 20.98
C PHE A 482 5.14 -8.59 20.07
N ILE A 483 4.72 -9.35 19.04
CA ILE A 483 3.52 -9.00 18.26
C ILE A 483 2.29 -9.03 19.16
N GLY A 484 1.47 -7.97 19.10
CA GLY A 484 0.26 -7.79 19.89
C GLY A 484 0.48 -7.16 21.26
N MET A 485 1.71 -6.73 21.58
CA MET A 485 2.05 -6.08 22.85
C MET A 485 2.15 -4.56 22.71
N ASP A 486 1.98 -3.83 23.82
CA ASP A 486 2.16 -2.38 23.86
C ASP A 486 3.62 -2.01 23.53
N LYS A 487 3.80 -1.06 22.61
CA LYS A 487 5.11 -0.61 22.15
C LYS A 487 6.01 -0.11 23.28
N ASN A 488 5.47 0.64 24.24
CA ASN A 488 6.28 1.22 25.32
C ASN A 488 6.74 0.13 26.29
N ASP A 489 5.88 -0.84 26.57
CA ASP A 489 6.27 -2.01 27.39
C ASP A 489 7.41 -2.79 26.73
N VAL A 490 7.33 -3.00 25.41
CA VAL A 490 8.37 -3.69 24.63
C VAL A 490 9.67 -2.90 24.61
N ILE A 491 9.60 -1.56 24.47
CA ILE A 491 10.77 -0.68 24.59
C ILE A 491 11.48 -0.88 25.93
N LEU A 492 10.74 -0.89 27.04
CA LEU A 492 11.32 -1.10 28.37
C LEU A 492 12.06 -2.44 28.47
N VAL A 493 11.45 -3.52 27.95
CA VAL A 493 12.05 -4.86 27.96
C VAL A 493 13.33 -4.91 27.11
N LEU A 494 13.28 -4.40 25.88
CA LEU A 494 14.40 -4.45 24.93
C LEU A 494 15.56 -3.53 25.36
N ASN A 495 15.28 -2.37 25.95
CA ASN A 495 16.31 -1.55 26.59
C ASN A 495 16.95 -2.26 27.79
N GLY A 496 16.17 -3.08 28.50
CA GLY A 496 16.69 -3.98 29.52
C GLY A 496 17.71 -4.99 28.97
N CYS A 497 17.57 -5.40 27.71
CA CYS A 497 18.51 -6.24 26.99
C CYS A 497 19.77 -5.49 26.51
N GLY A 498 19.83 -4.17 26.68
CA GLY A 498 20.92 -3.32 26.19
C GLY A 498 20.77 -2.86 24.75
N LEU A 499 19.59 -3.03 24.14
CA LEU A 499 19.29 -2.59 22.77
C LEU A 499 18.78 -1.14 22.78
N SER A 500 18.99 -0.41 21.68
CA SER A 500 18.46 0.94 21.50
C SER A 500 16.99 0.94 20.99
N ALA A 501 16.06 0.45 21.81
CA ALA A 501 14.72 0.05 21.36
C ALA A 501 13.85 1.19 20.84
N GLU A 502 13.93 2.40 21.41
CA GLU A 502 13.16 3.57 20.94
C GLU A 502 13.51 3.91 19.48
N ILE A 503 14.80 3.95 19.17
CA ILE A 503 15.31 4.29 17.84
C ILE A 503 15.02 3.12 16.89
N GLY A 504 15.36 1.89 17.29
CA GLY A 504 15.17 0.71 16.45
C GLY A 504 13.72 0.50 16.05
N ILE A 505 12.76 0.56 17.00
CA ILE A 505 11.34 0.44 16.67
C ILE A 505 10.87 1.59 15.77
N SER A 506 11.36 2.82 15.99
CA SER A 506 11.03 3.94 15.10
C SER A 506 11.49 3.68 13.66
N VAL A 507 12.69 3.13 13.46
CA VAL A 507 13.22 2.79 12.14
C VAL A 507 12.41 1.66 11.51
N LEU A 508 12.10 0.60 12.25
CA LEU A 508 11.28 -0.52 11.76
C LEU A 508 9.88 -0.08 11.31
N VAL A 509 9.26 0.83 12.07
CA VAL A 509 7.98 1.45 11.69
C VAL A 509 8.15 2.32 10.45
N GLY A 510 9.20 3.14 10.42
CA GLY A 510 9.49 4.00 9.28
C GLY A 510 9.64 3.22 7.98
N ARG A 511 10.26 2.04 8.05
CA ARG A 511 10.50 1.13 6.93
C ARG A 511 9.35 0.17 6.59
N SER A 512 8.18 0.34 7.23
CA SER A 512 7.02 -0.56 7.08
C SER A 512 7.33 -2.04 7.38
N LEU A 513 8.29 -2.31 8.28
CA LEU A 513 8.59 -3.67 8.76
C LEU A 513 7.71 -4.04 9.95
N VAL A 514 7.40 -3.05 10.79
CA VAL A 514 6.54 -3.14 11.97
C VAL A 514 5.47 -2.06 11.85
N THR A 515 4.29 -2.30 12.42
CA THR A 515 3.23 -1.29 12.53
C THR A 515 2.92 -1.02 13.99
N VAL A 516 2.41 0.17 14.27
CA VAL A 516 1.85 0.55 15.57
C VAL A 516 0.45 1.05 15.29
N ASP A 517 -0.55 0.47 15.94
CA ASP A 517 -1.94 0.93 15.82
C ASP A 517 -2.21 2.14 16.73
N ASP A 518 -3.45 2.64 16.69
CA ASP A 518 -3.86 3.80 17.49
C ASP A 518 -3.89 3.50 19.00
N ASN A 519 -3.91 2.23 19.40
CA ASN A 519 -3.81 1.77 20.78
C ASN A 519 -2.35 1.52 21.23
N ASN A 520 -1.37 1.94 20.42
CA ASN A 520 0.05 1.75 20.68
C ASN A 520 0.50 0.27 20.67
N ILE A 521 -0.27 -0.62 20.04
CA ILE A 521 0.04 -2.04 19.95
C ILE A 521 0.93 -2.32 18.74
N LEU A 522 1.99 -3.10 18.97
CA LEU A 522 2.88 -3.58 17.90
C LEU A 522 2.17 -4.61 17.03
N GLY A 523 2.11 -4.34 15.74
CA GLY A 523 1.67 -5.26 14.71
C GLY A 523 2.78 -5.58 13.72
N MET A 524 2.63 -6.69 13.00
CA MET A 524 3.49 -7.06 11.90
C MET A 524 2.66 -7.87 10.90
N HIS A 525 2.84 -7.60 9.61
CA HIS A 525 2.22 -8.41 8.55
C HIS A 525 2.68 -9.87 8.67
N GLY A 526 1.79 -10.85 8.50
CA GLY A 526 2.06 -12.27 8.72
C GLY A 526 3.28 -12.78 7.94
N LEU A 527 3.37 -12.44 6.65
CA LEU A 527 4.55 -12.77 5.83
C LEU A 527 5.86 -12.11 6.28
N MET A 528 5.84 -10.94 6.93
CA MET A 528 7.04 -10.32 7.52
C MET A 528 7.44 -11.02 8.82
N ARG A 529 6.46 -11.39 9.64
CA ARG A 529 6.70 -12.23 10.83
C ARG A 529 7.33 -13.56 10.43
N ASP A 530 6.78 -14.19 9.39
CA ASP A 530 7.26 -15.47 8.91
C ASP A 530 8.65 -15.34 8.24
N MET A 531 8.96 -14.17 7.67
CA MET A 531 10.32 -13.83 7.20
C MET A 531 11.33 -13.77 8.34
N GLY A 532 11.04 -13.03 9.42
CA GLY A 532 11.92 -12.99 10.60
C GLY A 532 12.13 -14.37 11.21
N ARG A 533 11.07 -15.17 11.29
CA ARG A 533 11.12 -16.56 11.77
C ARG A 533 11.92 -17.47 10.85
N GLU A 534 11.86 -17.27 9.54
CA GLU A 534 12.68 -18.02 8.58
C GLU A 534 14.16 -17.71 8.73
N ILE A 535 14.54 -16.45 8.98
CA ILE A 535 15.94 -16.07 9.27
C ILE A 535 16.49 -16.87 10.46
N ILE A 536 15.73 -16.98 11.55
CA ILE A 536 16.16 -17.78 12.71
C ILE A 536 16.23 -19.27 12.37
N ARG A 537 15.33 -19.78 11.53
CA ARG A 537 15.37 -21.18 11.06
C ARG A 537 16.63 -21.45 10.22
N GLU A 538 17.08 -20.46 9.43
CA GLU A 538 18.29 -20.54 8.60
C GLU A 538 19.58 -20.63 9.42
N GLU A 539 19.62 -20.09 10.64
CA GLU A 539 20.78 -20.24 11.56
C GLU A 539 21.15 -21.71 11.78
N SER A 540 20.15 -22.56 12.03
CA SER A 540 20.32 -24.02 12.11
C SER A 540 19.07 -24.75 11.62
N PRO A 541 19.02 -25.15 10.33
CA PRO A 541 17.80 -25.68 9.71
C PRO A 541 17.32 -27.00 10.30
N ARG A 542 18.24 -27.84 10.77
CA ARG A 542 17.94 -29.21 11.24
C ARG A 542 18.06 -29.41 12.75
N LYS A 543 18.63 -28.45 13.48
CA LYS A 543 18.88 -28.55 14.92
C LYS A 543 18.27 -27.36 15.64
N PRO A 544 16.99 -27.45 16.05
CA PRO A 544 16.32 -26.35 16.72
C PRO A 544 17.07 -25.90 17.98
N GLU A 545 17.73 -26.80 18.69
CA GLU A 545 18.48 -26.50 19.92
C GLU A 545 19.63 -25.50 19.75
N GLU A 546 20.12 -25.29 18.52
CA GLU A 546 21.20 -24.36 18.18
C GLU A 546 20.69 -22.97 17.76
N ARG A 547 19.39 -22.78 17.59
CA ARG A 547 18.80 -21.50 17.12
C ARG A 547 18.71 -20.47 18.24
N SER A 548 18.82 -19.19 17.89
CA SER A 548 18.73 -18.09 18.85
C SER A 548 17.34 -17.91 19.46
N ARG A 549 16.27 -18.23 18.72
CA ARG A 549 14.88 -18.10 19.18
C ARG A 549 14.08 -19.36 18.89
N LEU A 550 13.27 -19.76 19.86
CA LEU A 550 12.45 -20.97 19.80
C LEU A 550 10.97 -20.62 20.03
N TRP A 551 10.13 -20.77 19.01
CA TRP A 551 8.68 -20.49 19.10
C TRP A 551 7.81 -21.62 18.50
N PHE A 552 8.39 -22.47 17.66
CA PHE A 552 7.63 -23.54 17.01
C PHE A 552 7.36 -24.66 18.01
N ARG A 553 6.09 -24.88 18.37
CA ARG A 553 5.66 -25.78 19.44
C ARG A 553 6.35 -27.15 19.43
N LYS A 554 6.44 -27.80 18.27
CA LYS A 554 7.07 -29.13 18.16
C LYS A 554 8.55 -29.10 18.50
N ASP A 555 9.27 -28.10 17.99
CA ASP A 555 10.71 -27.92 18.20
C ASP A 555 10.98 -27.61 19.68
N VAL A 556 10.20 -26.72 20.29
CA VAL A 556 10.35 -26.34 21.70
C VAL A 556 10.09 -27.54 22.62
N ILE A 557 9.05 -28.34 22.35
CA ILE A 557 8.77 -29.55 23.12
C ILE A 557 9.93 -30.56 23.02
N ASP A 558 10.48 -30.77 21.81
CA ASP A 558 11.61 -31.69 21.62
C ASP A 558 12.85 -31.22 22.39
N VAL A 559 13.18 -29.93 22.30
CA VAL A 559 14.34 -29.32 22.98
C VAL A 559 14.20 -29.41 24.50
N LEU A 560 13.04 -29.08 25.05
CA LEU A 560 12.79 -29.16 26.49
C LEU A 560 12.74 -30.60 27.00
N SER A 561 12.18 -31.53 26.23
CA SER A 561 12.09 -32.95 26.63
C SER A 561 13.46 -33.64 26.65
N ARG A 562 14.36 -33.26 25.73
CA ARG A 562 15.71 -33.83 25.63
C ARG A 562 16.76 -33.08 26.47
N GLU A 563 16.38 -31.98 27.12
CA GLU A 563 17.27 -31.12 27.91
C GLU A 563 18.55 -30.71 27.12
N ASN A 564 18.41 -30.45 25.81
CA ASN A 564 19.54 -30.29 24.90
C ASN A 564 19.75 -28.87 24.36
N GLY A 565 18.97 -27.89 24.84
CA GLY A 565 19.12 -26.49 24.49
C GLY A 565 20.55 -25.97 24.66
N LYS A 566 20.95 -25.03 23.81
CA LYS A 566 22.32 -24.48 23.80
C LYS A 566 22.38 -23.06 24.36
N GLU A 567 23.60 -22.61 24.63
CA GLU A 567 23.87 -21.28 25.17
C GLU A 567 23.40 -20.15 24.24
N GLY A 568 23.39 -20.39 22.94
CA GLY A 568 22.92 -19.43 21.93
C GLY A 568 21.42 -19.12 22.00
N VAL A 569 20.61 -19.90 22.73
CA VAL A 569 19.16 -19.66 22.85
C VAL A 569 18.91 -18.41 23.70
N LEU A 570 18.43 -17.35 23.07
CA LEU A 570 18.09 -16.06 23.66
C LEU A 570 16.61 -15.94 24.05
N GLY A 571 15.71 -16.68 23.40
CA GLY A 571 14.28 -16.60 23.69
C GLY A 571 13.53 -17.90 23.43
N LEU A 572 12.54 -18.20 24.28
CA LEU A 572 11.73 -19.41 24.19
C LEU A 572 10.25 -19.10 24.46
N ALA A 573 9.38 -19.54 23.55
CA ALA A 573 7.93 -19.45 23.68
C ALA A 573 7.28 -20.83 23.47
N LEU A 574 6.53 -21.28 24.47
CA LEU A 574 5.72 -22.50 24.40
C LEU A 574 4.28 -22.20 24.81
N LYS A 575 3.35 -22.33 23.85
CA LYS A 575 1.92 -22.20 24.10
C LYS A 575 1.22 -23.54 23.91
N LEU A 576 0.63 -24.06 24.98
CA LEU A 576 -0.12 -25.32 25.00
C LEU A 576 -1.63 -25.06 25.10
N SER A 577 -2.41 -26.06 24.70
CA SER A 577 -3.87 -25.98 24.75
C SER A 577 -4.36 -26.36 26.15
N ARG A 578 -5.38 -25.65 26.67
CA ARG A 578 -6.01 -25.94 27.96
C ARG A 578 -6.40 -27.43 28.06
N GLY A 579 -5.98 -28.08 29.14
CA GLY A 579 -6.24 -29.52 29.40
C GLY A 579 -5.04 -30.45 29.16
N ASN A 580 -4.03 -30.00 28.40
CA ASN A 580 -2.80 -30.76 28.13
C ASN A 580 -1.63 -30.21 28.95
N ALA A 581 -1.74 -30.25 30.28
CA ALA A 581 -0.65 -29.81 31.16
C ALA A 581 0.57 -30.72 31.00
N HIS A 582 1.59 -30.24 30.29
CA HIS A 582 2.87 -30.93 30.16
C HIS A 582 3.85 -30.43 31.22
N TYR A 583 4.61 -31.37 31.78
CA TYR A 583 5.64 -31.10 32.76
C TYR A 583 7.01 -31.15 32.10
N PHE A 584 7.83 -30.12 32.32
CA PHE A 584 9.24 -30.12 31.93
C PHE A 584 10.13 -29.91 33.15
N SER A 585 11.28 -30.55 33.12
CA SER A 585 12.35 -30.37 34.09
C SER A 585 13.00 -29.00 33.91
N THR A 586 13.25 -28.26 34.99
CA THR A 586 13.99 -26.99 34.92
C THR A 586 15.44 -27.18 34.45
N LYS A 587 16.00 -28.40 34.54
CA LYS A 587 17.33 -28.72 33.99
C LYS A 587 17.42 -28.48 32.48
N ALA A 588 16.30 -28.52 31.76
CA ALA A 588 16.25 -28.19 30.35
C ALA A 588 16.81 -26.78 30.03
N PHE A 589 16.78 -25.86 31.00
CA PHE A 589 17.29 -24.50 30.86
C PHE A 589 18.75 -24.34 31.30
N GLU A 590 19.37 -25.36 31.91
CA GLU A 590 20.71 -25.29 32.51
C GLU A 590 21.79 -24.87 31.50
N LYS A 591 21.64 -25.22 30.22
CA LYS A 591 22.59 -24.82 29.17
C LYS A 591 22.19 -23.55 28.42
N MET A 592 20.97 -23.04 28.61
CA MET A 592 20.45 -21.83 27.97
C MET A 592 20.78 -20.58 28.79
N GLN A 593 22.05 -20.39 29.14
CA GLN A 593 22.47 -19.38 30.12
C GLN A 593 22.26 -17.94 29.65
N ARG A 594 22.08 -17.68 28.34
CA ARG A 594 21.81 -16.35 27.77
C ARG A 594 20.34 -16.07 27.49
N LEU A 595 19.42 -16.89 28.01
CA LEU A 595 17.98 -16.73 27.78
C LEU A 595 17.46 -15.41 28.37
N ARG A 596 16.98 -14.51 27.49
CA ARG A 596 16.42 -13.19 27.80
C ARG A 596 14.89 -13.21 27.90
N PHE A 597 14.23 -14.08 27.13
CA PHE A 597 12.77 -14.13 27.01
C PHE A 597 12.21 -15.52 27.28
N LEU A 598 11.21 -15.62 28.15
CA LEU A 598 10.53 -16.87 28.44
C LEU A 598 9.01 -16.66 28.45
N GLN A 599 8.33 -17.27 27.49
CA GLN A 599 6.87 -17.29 27.40
C GLN A 599 6.34 -18.72 27.54
N LEU A 600 5.49 -18.94 28.53
CA LEU A 600 4.94 -20.24 28.87
C LEU A 600 3.43 -20.11 29.08
N ASP A 601 2.64 -20.86 28.31
CA ASP A 601 1.19 -20.89 28.46
C ASP A 601 0.70 -22.33 28.63
N GLU A 602 0.05 -22.59 29.77
CA GLU A 602 -0.37 -23.93 30.22
C GLU A 602 0.79 -24.94 30.39
N VAL A 603 2.00 -24.44 30.70
CA VAL A 603 3.22 -25.25 30.92
C VAL A 603 3.57 -25.28 32.41
N LYS A 604 3.90 -26.47 32.92
CA LYS A 604 4.37 -26.66 34.29
C LYS A 604 5.86 -27.02 34.32
N LEU A 605 6.63 -26.32 35.14
CA LEU A 605 8.04 -26.62 35.36
C LEU A 605 8.24 -27.28 36.73
N ILE A 606 9.08 -28.31 36.78
CA ILE A 606 9.44 -29.05 38.01
C ILE A 606 10.96 -29.01 38.18
N GLY A 607 11.43 -28.75 39.39
CA GLY A 607 12.84 -28.86 39.76
C GLY A 607 13.39 -27.58 40.37
N ASP A 608 14.70 -27.42 40.28
CA ASP A 608 15.40 -26.23 40.78
C ASP A 608 15.30 -25.09 39.78
N PHE A 609 14.78 -23.96 40.22
CA PHE A 609 14.64 -22.78 39.38
C PHE A 609 15.93 -22.00 39.23
N GLU A 610 17.02 -22.35 39.93
CA GLU A 610 18.36 -21.78 39.69
C GLU A 610 18.88 -22.04 38.26
N TYR A 611 18.39 -23.09 37.60
CA TYR A 611 18.76 -23.41 36.21
C TYR A 611 18.22 -22.42 35.17
N VAL A 612 17.18 -21.64 35.48
CA VAL A 612 16.66 -20.63 34.55
C VAL A 612 17.69 -19.50 34.41
N SER A 613 17.94 -18.98 33.21
CA SER A 613 18.96 -17.94 33.03
C SER A 613 18.79 -16.73 33.96
N ARG A 614 19.92 -16.19 34.47
CA ARG A 614 19.98 -14.92 35.20
C ARG A 614 19.87 -13.70 34.29
N ASP A 615 19.98 -13.90 32.97
CA ASP A 615 19.83 -12.85 31.96
C ASP A 615 18.38 -12.61 31.53
N LEU A 616 17.42 -13.30 32.14
CA LEU A 616 16.02 -13.14 31.83
C LEU A 616 15.55 -11.68 32.06
N ARG A 617 14.95 -11.07 31.05
CA ARG A 617 14.39 -9.70 31.06
C ARG A 617 12.87 -9.69 31.01
N TRP A 618 12.26 -10.67 30.34
CA TRP A 618 10.81 -10.80 30.26
C TRP A 618 10.37 -12.23 30.54
N LEU A 619 9.37 -12.34 31.41
CA LEU A 619 8.71 -13.59 31.77
C LEU A 619 7.20 -13.44 31.58
N SER A 620 6.64 -14.20 30.65
CA SER A 620 5.20 -14.40 30.51
C SER A 620 4.88 -15.83 30.92
N TRP A 621 4.09 -16.03 31.99
CA TRP A 621 3.78 -17.37 32.48
C TRP A 621 2.32 -17.51 32.92
N ASN A 622 1.53 -18.07 32.01
CA ASN A 622 0.12 -18.34 32.20
C ASN A 622 -0.10 -19.80 32.64
N GLY A 623 -1.02 -20.00 33.59
CA GLY A 623 -1.31 -21.31 34.18
C GLY A 623 -0.46 -21.66 35.42
N LEU A 624 0.30 -20.69 35.94
CA LEU A 624 1.02 -20.78 37.19
C LEU A 624 0.05 -20.78 38.39
N SER A 625 0.31 -21.65 39.37
CA SER A 625 -0.46 -21.72 40.61
C SER A 625 0.17 -20.93 41.76
N GLN A 626 1.51 -20.85 41.81
CA GLN A 626 2.28 -20.08 42.77
C GLN A 626 3.68 -19.84 42.20
N MET A 627 4.32 -18.69 42.49
CA MET A 627 5.73 -18.51 42.13
C MET A 627 6.65 -19.42 42.94
N PRO A 628 7.68 -20.03 42.31
CA PRO A 628 8.69 -20.82 43.01
C PRO A 628 9.51 -19.98 43.99
N THR A 629 9.88 -20.56 45.12
CA THR A 629 10.57 -19.83 46.21
C THR A 629 12.03 -19.50 45.91
N ASN A 630 12.69 -20.30 45.07
CA ASN A 630 14.08 -20.15 44.60
C ASN A 630 14.19 -19.39 43.26
N PHE A 631 13.11 -18.76 42.80
CA PHE A 631 13.13 -17.97 41.58
C PHE A 631 13.66 -16.55 41.85
N HIS A 632 14.99 -16.40 41.77
CA HIS A 632 15.69 -15.13 42.05
C HIS A 632 16.30 -14.54 40.77
N ARG A 633 15.57 -13.65 40.09
CA ARG A 633 16.00 -13.07 38.80
C ARG A 633 15.99 -11.55 38.86
N GLU A 634 17.14 -11.01 39.29
CA GLU A 634 17.34 -9.58 39.55
C GLU A 634 17.30 -8.71 38.29
N ASN A 635 17.56 -9.31 37.12
CA ASN A 635 17.57 -8.61 35.84
C ASN A 635 16.20 -8.50 35.16
N LEU A 636 15.15 -9.09 35.72
CA LEU A 636 13.81 -9.03 35.14
C LEU A 636 13.32 -7.59 35.05
N VAL A 637 12.78 -7.24 33.89
CA VAL A 637 12.18 -5.94 33.60
C VAL A 637 10.67 -6.03 33.55
N SER A 638 10.13 -7.13 33.02
CA SER A 638 8.69 -7.35 32.95
C SER A 638 8.30 -8.76 33.38
N ILE A 639 7.26 -8.84 34.19
CA ILE A 639 6.60 -10.08 34.63
C ILE A 639 5.12 -9.99 34.26
N GLU A 640 4.68 -10.90 33.41
CA GLU A 640 3.31 -11.04 32.92
C GLU A 640 2.73 -12.39 33.34
N LEU A 641 1.77 -12.34 34.24
CA LEU A 641 1.19 -13.50 34.90
C LEU A 641 -0.34 -13.42 34.81
N GLU A 642 -0.84 -13.38 33.58
CA GLU A 642 -2.26 -13.27 33.33
C GLU A 642 -3.00 -14.60 33.56
N ASN A 643 -4.29 -14.53 33.91
CA ASN A 643 -5.17 -15.69 34.03
C ASN A 643 -4.70 -16.76 35.04
N ASN A 644 -3.96 -16.35 36.06
CA ASN A 644 -3.35 -17.27 37.00
C ASN A 644 -4.26 -17.61 38.18
N LYS A 645 -4.16 -18.85 38.68
CA LYS A 645 -4.94 -19.35 39.82
C LYS A 645 -4.31 -19.00 41.18
N VAL A 646 -3.53 -17.93 41.21
CA VAL A 646 -2.67 -17.56 42.31
C VAL A 646 -3.50 -16.90 43.40
N LYS A 647 -3.44 -17.44 44.63
CA LYS A 647 -4.01 -16.79 45.83
C LYS A 647 -3.04 -15.79 46.46
N LEU A 648 -1.76 -16.15 46.47
CA LEU A 648 -0.63 -15.37 46.97
C LEU A 648 0.54 -15.60 46.02
N LEU A 649 1.08 -14.53 45.44
CA LEU A 649 2.10 -14.63 44.39
C LEU A 649 3.44 -15.09 44.93
N TRP A 650 3.96 -14.42 45.95
CA TRP A 650 5.22 -14.77 46.61
C TRP A 650 5.03 -14.90 48.12
N LYS A 651 5.71 -15.88 48.73
CA LYS A 651 5.85 -15.95 50.20
C LYS A 651 6.99 -15.06 50.72
N LYS A 652 8.05 -14.88 49.92
CA LYS A 652 9.18 -13.99 50.16
C LYS A 652 9.67 -13.49 48.80
N ILE A 653 9.72 -12.17 48.62
CA ILE A 653 10.04 -11.55 47.32
C ILE A 653 11.54 -11.20 47.31
N PRO A 654 12.35 -11.73 46.38
CA PRO A 654 13.71 -11.24 46.19
C PRO A 654 13.67 -9.78 45.72
N ARG A 655 14.68 -8.99 46.08
CA ARG A 655 14.77 -7.60 45.62
C ARG A 655 14.93 -7.57 44.10
N MET A 656 13.93 -7.04 43.40
CA MET A 656 13.84 -6.96 41.94
C MET A 656 14.02 -5.50 41.51
N GLU A 657 15.26 -5.02 41.52
CA GLU A 657 15.55 -3.61 41.25
C GLU A 657 15.29 -3.21 39.79
N LYS A 658 15.44 -4.12 38.82
CA LYS A 658 15.23 -3.78 37.40
C LYS A 658 13.79 -3.92 36.94
N LEU A 659 12.88 -4.41 37.79
CA LEU A 659 11.50 -4.66 37.41
C LEU A 659 10.76 -3.33 37.21
N LYS A 660 10.20 -3.16 36.02
CA LYS A 660 9.43 -1.99 35.61
C LYS A 660 7.95 -2.31 35.38
N ILE A 661 7.63 -3.54 34.96
CA ILE A 661 6.26 -3.95 34.63
C ILE A 661 5.88 -5.18 35.45
N LEU A 662 4.73 -5.09 36.12
CA LEU A 662 4.09 -6.22 36.78
C LEU A 662 2.63 -6.30 36.36
N ASN A 663 2.30 -7.34 35.60
CA ASN A 663 0.94 -7.61 35.17
C ASN A 663 0.43 -8.91 35.81
N LEU A 664 -0.65 -8.78 36.57
CA LEU A 664 -1.35 -9.83 37.30
C LEU A 664 -2.83 -9.86 36.90
N SER A 665 -3.17 -9.33 35.73
CA SER A 665 -4.56 -9.26 35.25
C SER A 665 -5.23 -10.64 35.19
N HIS A 666 -6.55 -10.65 35.36
CA HIS A 666 -7.37 -11.86 35.34
C HIS A 666 -6.94 -12.92 36.39
N SER A 667 -6.26 -12.50 37.45
CA SER A 667 -5.92 -13.36 38.59
C SER A 667 -7.13 -13.53 39.50
N HIS A 668 -8.12 -14.30 39.06
CA HIS A 668 -9.42 -14.41 39.73
C HIS A 668 -9.37 -14.92 41.17
N PHE A 669 -8.26 -15.52 41.61
CA PHE A 669 -8.08 -16.02 42.97
C PHE A 669 -7.22 -15.12 43.87
N LEU A 670 -6.69 -14.02 43.33
CA LEU A 670 -5.83 -13.08 44.05
C LEU A 670 -6.66 -12.33 45.10
N THR A 671 -6.30 -12.45 46.37
CA THR A 671 -7.07 -11.84 47.47
C THR A 671 -6.46 -10.55 48.00
N ARG A 672 -5.12 -10.42 47.91
CA ARG A 672 -4.32 -9.28 48.33
C ARG A 672 -3.18 -9.06 47.33
N SER A 673 -2.73 -7.82 47.15
CA SER A 673 -1.57 -7.51 46.31
C SER A 673 -0.25 -8.03 46.92
N PRO A 674 0.83 -8.17 46.15
CA PRO A 674 2.16 -8.45 46.70
C PRO A 674 2.70 -7.27 47.52
N ASP A 675 3.77 -7.53 48.29
CA ASP A 675 4.61 -6.49 48.89
C ASP A 675 5.45 -5.82 47.79
N PHE A 676 5.36 -4.49 47.71
CA PHE A 676 6.00 -3.68 46.68
C PHE A 676 7.38 -3.15 47.09
N SER A 677 7.79 -3.33 48.35
CA SER A 677 9.06 -2.83 48.89
C SER A 677 10.29 -3.41 48.18
N SER A 678 10.15 -4.61 47.60
CA SER A 678 11.20 -5.28 46.83
C SER A 678 11.27 -4.84 45.36
N MET A 679 10.38 -3.97 44.87
CA MET A 679 10.28 -3.56 43.45
C MET A 679 10.27 -2.02 43.32
N PRO A 680 11.31 -1.31 43.79
CA PRO A 680 11.28 0.15 43.94
C PRO A 680 11.22 0.93 42.61
N ASN A 681 11.56 0.29 41.49
CA ASN A 681 11.61 0.91 40.16
C ASN A 681 10.42 0.54 39.26
N LEU A 682 9.33 0.00 39.84
CA LEU A 682 8.14 -0.35 39.07
C LEU A 682 7.51 0.90 38.45
N GLU A 683 7.26 0.85 37.14
CA GLU A 683 6.67 1.92 36.33
C GLU A 683 5.21 1.61 35.94
N LYS A 684 4.84 0.33 35.85
CA LYS A 684 3.50 -0.12 35.46
C LYS A 684 3.02 -1.29 36.31
N LEU A 685 1.86 -1.14 36.95
CA LEU A 685 1.18 -2.17 37.70
C LEU A 685 -0.22 -2.44 37.11
N VAL A 686 -0.47 -3.67 36.69
CA VAL A 686 -1.76 -4.09 36.13
C VAL A 686 -2.37 -5.20 36.98
N LEU A 687 -3.51 -4.92 37.57
CA LEU A 687 -4.33 -5.80 38.41
C LEU A 687 -5.79 -5.83 37.91
N LYS A 688 -5.97 -5.66 36.59
CA LYS A 688 -7.28 -5.67 35.94
C LYS A 688 -8.01 -7.00 36.15
N ASP A 689 -9.32 -6.95 36.37
CA ASP A 689 -10.21 -8.11 36.52
C ASP A 689 -9.69 -9.11 37.57
N CYS A 690 -9.38 -8.58 38.76
CA CYS A 690 -9.05 -9.37 39.95
C CYS A 690 -10.23 -9.34 40.94
N PRO A 691 -11.32 -10.08 40.68
CA PRO A 691 -12.58 -9.93 41.41
C PRO A 691 -12.51 -10.27 42.90
N LEU A 692 -11.53 -11.09 43.32
CA LEU A 692 -11.32 -11.43 44.73
C LEU A 692 -10.37 -10.49 45.47
N LEU A 693 -9.74 -9.55 44.77
CA LEU A 693 -8.81 -8.60 45.36
C LEU A 693 -9.59 -7.66 46.28
N SER A 694 -9.29 -7.75 47.58
CA SER A 694 -10.01 -7.00 48.61
C SER A 694 -9.15 -5.89 49.24
N GLU A 695 -7.83 -6.01 49.14
CA GLU A 695 -6.87 -5.10 49.75
C GLU A 695 -5.63 -4.96 48.87
N VAL A 696 -5.15 -3.72 48.72
CA VAL A 696 -3.86 -3.38 48.12
C VAL A 696 -2.89 -3.02 49.24
N SER A 697 -1.69 -3.59 49.21
CA SER A 697 -0.65 -3.40 50.23
C SER A 697 -0.29 -1.91 50.40
N PRO A 698 -0.20 -1.39 51.64
CA PRO A 698 0.27 -0.02 51.91
C PRO A 698 1.67 0.27 51.40
N THR A 699 2.50 -0.75 51.18
CA THR A 699 3.84 -0.62 50.58
C THR A 699 3.80 -0.08 49.15
N ILE A 700 2.61 0.03 48.54
CA ILE A 700 2.45 0.65 47.21
C ILE A 700 3.01 2.08 47.17
N GLY A 701 2.99 2.80 48.29
CA GLY A 701 3.60 4.14 48.40
C GLY A 701 5.12 4.16 48.24
N HIS A 702 5.80 3.01 48.33
CA HIS A 702 7.24 2.94 48.05
C HIS A 702 7.56 3.02 46.54
N LEU A 703 6.55 2.92 45.67
CA LEU A 703 6.73 2.90 44.22
C LEU A 703 6.93 4.30 43.62
N ASN A 704 8.05 4.94 43.94
CA ASN A 704 8.32 6.33 43.54
C ASN A 704 8.41 6.57 42.03
N LYS A 705 8.52 5.53 41.20
CA LYS A 705 8.60 5.61 39.72
C LYS A 705 7.33 5.15 39.00
N ILE A 706 6.28 4.76 39.73
CA ILE A 706 5.06 4.24 39.12
C ILE A 706 4.38 5.31 38.28
N LEU A 707 4.06 4.98 37.04
CA LEU A 707 3.38 5.85 36.08
C LEU A 707 1.93 5.42 35.87
N LEU A 708 1.65 4.11 35.89
CA LEU A 708 0.32 3.56 35.66
C LEU A 708 -0.04 2.49 36.69
N ILE A 709 -1.23 2.63 37.28
CA ILE A 709 -1.89 1.60 38.09
C ILE A 709 -3.25 1.29 37.46
N ASN A 710 -3.47 0.04 37.07
CA ASN A 710 -4.76 -0.45 36.58
C ASN A 710 -5.35 -1.43 37.60
N LEU A 711 -6.49 -1.09 38.16
CA LEU A 711 -7.29 -1.90 39.08
C LEU A 711 -8.71 -2.11 38.53
N GLU A 712 -8.92 -1.98 37.22
CA GLU A 712 -10.23 -2.13 36.60
C GLU A 712 -10.88 -3.47 36.99
N ASP A 713 -12.20 -3.48 37.17
CA ASP A 713 -13.01 -4.66 37.51
C ASP A 713 -12.59 -5.40 38.79
N CYS A 714 -11.89 -4.74 39.73
CA CYS A 714 -11.61 -5.25 41.07
C CYS A 714 -12.83 -5.10 41.99
N ILE A 715 -13.88 -5.90 41.73
CA ILE A 715 -15.21 -5.71 42.35
C ILE A 715 -15.24 -5.83 43.88
N ARG A 716 -14.29 -6.50 44.55
CA ARG A 716 -14.25 -6.64 46.03
C ARG A 716 -13.34 -5.63 46.72
N LEU A 717 -12.66 -4.78 45.97
CA LEU A 717 -11.77 -3.77 46.53
C LEU A 717 -12.60 -2.70 47.26
N ARG A 718 -12.37 -2.54 48.57
CA ARG A 718 -13.17 -1.65 49.43
C ARG A 718 -12.59 -0.26 49.61
N SER A 719 -11.27 -0.15 49.57
CA SER A 719 -10.53 1.08 49.80
C SER A 719 -9.14 0.96 49.19
N LEU A 720 -8.55 2.10 48.84
CA LEU A 720 -7.14 2.21 48.49
C LEU A 720 -6.32 2.61 49.74
N PRO A 721 -5.08 2.13 49.90
CA PRO A 721 -4.22 2.57 51.00
C PRO A 721 -3.85 4.05 50.83
N ARG A 722 -3.75 4.80 51.94
CA ARG A 722 -3.44 6.24 51.92
C ARG A 722 -2.17 6.59 51.14
N SER A 723 -1.18 5.72 51.26
CA SER A 723 0.11 5.84 50.60
C SER A 723 0.03 5.85 49.07
N ILE A 724 -1.08 5.41 48.45
CA ILE A 724 -1.29 5.54 47.01
C ILE A 724 -1.41 7.02 46.59
N TYR A 725 -1.97 7.87 47.46
CA TYR A 725 -2.18 9.29 47.21
C TYR A 725 -0.89 10.11 47.42
N GLU A 726 0.18 9.48 47.89
CA GLU A 726 1.51 10.09 48.06
C GLU A 726 2.42 9.88 46.82
N LEU A 727 1.96 9.14 45.82
CA LEU A 727 2.73 8.71 44.64
C LEU A 727 2.95 9.83 43.60
N LYS A 728 4.00 10.62 43.77
CA LYS A 728 4.32 11.79 42.92
C LYS A 728 4.47 11.53 41.41
N SER A 729 4.85 10.31 41.01
CA SER A 729 5.11 9.96 39.60
C SER A 729 3.89 9.41 38.85
N LEU A 730 2.80 9.10 39.58
CA LEU A 730 1.62 8.43 39.02
C LEU A 730 0.90 9.35 38.03
N LYS A 731 0.73 8.88 36.80
CA LYS A 731 0.04 9.60 35.71
C LYS A 731 -1.36 9.06 35.45
N THR A 732 -1.54 7.75 35.58
CA THR A 732 -2.80 7.07 35.23
C THR A 732 -3.21 6.11 36.34
N LEU A 733 -4.43 6.29 36.86
CA LEU A 733 -5.06 5.38 37.81
C LEU A 733 -6.42 4.95 37.24
N LEU A 734 -6.57 3.66 36.92
CA LEU A 734 -7.80 3.10 36.37
C LEU A 734 -8.55 2.30 37.45
N LEU A 735 -9.79 2.69 37.72
CA LEU A 735 -10.66 2.11 38.77
C LEU A 735 -12.05 1.73 38.23
N SER A 736 -12.24 1.72 36.92
CA SER A 736 -13.52 1.38 36.30
C SER A 736 -13.99 -0.01 36.77
N GLY A 737 -15.28 -0.19 37.07
CA GLY A 737 -15.81 -1.48 37.56
C GLY A 737 -15.48 -1.84 39.03
N CYS A 738 -14.80 -0.98 39.79
CA CYS A 738 -14.56 -1.18 41.23
C CYS A 738 -15.80 -0.83 42.08
N LEU A 739 -16.79 -1.73 42.12
CA LEU A 739 -18.13 -1.45 42.67
C LEU A 739 -18.18 -1.18 44.19
N ASN A 740 -17.19 -1.62 44.97
CA ASN A 740 -17.22 -1.59 46.43
C ASN A 740 -16.31 -0.52 47.06
N ILE A 741 -15.68 0.36 46.28
CA ILE A 741 -14.87 1.46 46.82
C ILE A 741 -15.81 2.51 47.41
N GLU A 742 -15.84 2.62 48.75
CA GLU A 742 -16.83 3.46 49.46
C GLU A 742 -16.43 4.94 49.59
N LYS A 743 -15.12 5.24 49.62
CA LYS A 743 -14.54 6.60 49.75
C LYS A 743 -13.14 6.70 49.11
N LEU A 744 -12.92 7.76 48.33
CA LEU A 744 -11.58 8.27 47.97
C LEU A 744 -11.29 9.47 48.88
N GLU A 745 -10.11 9.51 49.53
CA GLU A 745 -9.75 10.60 50.47
C GLU A 745 -9.44 11.91 49.71
N GLU A 746 -9.88 13.05 50.24
CA GLU A 746 -9.83 14.39 49.61
C GLU A 746 -8.49 15.15 49.77
N GLU A 747 -7.49 14.57 50.44
CA GLU A 747 -6.26 15.29 50.78
C GLU A 747 -5.44 15.64 49.52
N LYS A 748 -5.34 16.95 49.23
CA LYS A 748 -4.43 17.62 48.26
C LYS A 748 -3.76 16.68 47.27
N VAL A 749 -4.58 16.10 46.41
CA VAL A 749 -4.13 15.23 45.32
C VAL A 749 -3.53 16.12 44.23
N GLU A 750 -2.24 16.48 44.32
CA GLU A 750 -1.48 17.20 43.28
C GLU A 750 -1.07 16.26 42.12
N PHE A 751 -2.01 15.51 41.55
CA PHE A 751 -1.74 14.66 40.40
C PHE A 751 -2.30 15.29 39.13
N SER A 752 -1.51 15.34 38.05
CA SER A 752 -2.08 15.46 36.70
C SER A 752 -2.63 14.11 36.24
N THR A 753 -3.58 13.53 36.98
CA THR A 753 -4.11 12.19 36.72
C THR A 753 -5.34 12.22 35.82
N THR A 754 -5.36 11.32 34.83
CA THR A 754 -6.59 10.88 34.18
C THR A 754 -7.20 9.78 35.04
N LEU A 755 -8.36 10.05 35.63
CA LEU A 755 -9.12 9.12 36.46
C LEU A 755 -10.34 8.67 35.65
N LEU A 756 -10.27 7.47 35.05
CA LEU A 756 -11.39 6.90 34.32
C LEU A 756 -12.28 6.08 35.27
N GLU A 757 -13.37 6.70 35.73
CA GLU A 757 -14.39 6.09 36.57
C GLU A 757 -15.60 5.67 35.72
N TYR A 758 -15.75 4.38 35.44
CA TYR A 758 -17.01 3.83 34.91
C TYR A 758 -17.68 2.97 35.98
N TYR A 759 -18.92 3.33 36.34
CA TYR A 759 -19.79 2.69 37.34
C TYR A 759 -19.31 2.67 38.80
N THR A 760 -19.73 3.67 39.58
CA THR A 760 -19.96 3.51 41.03
C THR A 760 -21.47 3.56 41.30
N ALA A 761 -22.08 2.42 41.62
CA ALA A 761 -23.52 2.30 41.88
C ALA A 761 -23.93 2.80 43.29
N ARG A 762 -23.01 3.37 44.08
CA ARG A 762 -23.30 3.99 45.38
C ARG A 762 -22.71 5.39 45.50
N THR A 763 -23.61 6.33 45.77
CA THR A 763 -23.56 7.77 45.48
C THR A 763 -22.77 8.62 46.49
N ARG A 764 -21.61 8.17 46.99
CA ARG A 764 -20.77 8.98 47.92
C ARG A 764 -19.33 9.25 47.48
N ALA A 765 -18.72 8.40 46.66
CA ALA A 765 -17.36 8.64 46.16
C ALA A 765 -17.27 9.83 45.19
N PHE A 766 -18.36 10.16 44.50
CA PHE A 766 -18.39 11.22 43.48
C PHE A 766 -18.25 12.64 44.08
N PHE A 767 -18.63 12.87 45.34
CA PHE A 767 -18.56 14.22 45.93
C PHE A 767 -17.12 14.64 46.28
N SER A 768 -16.24 13.70 46.63
CA SER A 768 -14.82 14.00 46.91
C SER A 768 -14.00 14.22 45.65
N VAL A 769 -14.41 13.61 44.53
CA VAL A 769 -13.79 13.75 43.21
C VAL A 769 -14.14 15.10 42.56
N VAL A 770 -15.35 15.63 42.79
CA VAL A 770 -15.86 16.88 42.21
C VAL A 770 -15.18 18.15 42.78
N SER A 771 -14.51 18.07 43.93
CA SER A 771 -13.80 19.22 44.54
C SER A 771 -12.32 19.33 44.16
N SER A 772 -11.77 18.35 43.45
CA SER A 772 -10.34 18.30 43.12
C SER A 772 -10.03 19.01 41.80
N LYS A 773 -9.22 20.08 41.85
CA LYS A 773 -8.77 20.87 40.67
C LYS A 773 -7.77 20.14 39.77
N SER A 774 -7.42 18.90 40.08
CA SER A 774 -6.28 18.17 39.50
C SER A 774 -6.67 17.06 38.52
N ILE A 775 -7.96 16.73 38.39
CA ILE A 775 -8.44 15.67 37.49
C ILE A 775 -8.42 16.18 36.05
N GLY A 776 -7.70 15.48 35.16
CA GLY A 776 -7.60 15.87 33.75
C GLY A 776 -8.84 15.51 32.92
N TYR A 777 -9.40 14.32 33.11
CA TYR A 777 -10.41 13.76 32.19
C TYR A 777 -11.34 12.78 32.92
N ILE A 778 -12.66 12.89 32.67
CA ILE A 778 -13.73 12.09 33.31
C ILE A 778 -14.65 11.54 32.21
N SER A 779 -15.03 10.27 32.29
CA SER A 779 -16.03 9.64 31.39
C SER A 779 -17.15 8.99 32.22
N ARG A 780 -18.40 9.47 32.08
CA ARG A 780 -19.59 8.96 32.79
C ARG A 780 -20.84 9.06 31.91
N CYS A 781 -21.61 7.96 31.79
CA CYS A 781 -22.95 7.93 31.17
C CYS A 781 -23.09 8.83 29.93
N CYS A 782 -22.33 8.54 28.87
CA CYS A 782 -22.37 9.27 27.59
C CYS A 782 -21.78 10.70 27.61
N TYR A 783 -21.10 11.10 28.68
CA TYR A 783 -20.27 12.32 28.71
C TYR A 783 -18.81 11.95 28.82
N GLU A 784 -18.01 12.43 27.87
CA GLU A 784 -16.56 12.30 27.79
C GLU A 784 -15.94 13.68 27.62
N GLY A 785 -14.95 14.02 28.43
CA GLY A 785 -14.27 15.30 28.29
C GLY A 785 -13.36 15.66 29.45
N PHE A 786 -12.66 16.79 29.30
CA PHE A 786 -11.88 17.36 30.39
C PHE A 786 -12.80 17.66 31.57
N SER A 787 -12.28 17.46 32.78
CA SER A 787 -13.07 17.59 34.01
C SER A 787 -13.84 18.93 34.04
N LEU A 788 -13.19 20.03 33.64
CA LEU A 788 -13.76 21.38 33.50
C LEU A 788 -14.99 21.48 32.57
N ASP A 789 -15.07 20.67 31.51
CA ASP A 789 -16.13 20.71 30.50
C ASP A 789 -17.31 19.80 30.86
N VAL A 790 -17.03 18.72 31.60
CA VAL A 790 -18.01 17.69 31.96
C VAL A 790 -18.75 18.05 33.25
N PHE A 791 -18.11 18.76 34.19
CA PHE A 791 -18.70 19.09 35.50
C PHE A 791 -20.01 19.93 35.44
N PRO A 792 -20.14 20.98 34.61
CA PRO A 792 -21.39 21.76 34.54
C PRO A 792 -22.59 20.90 34.09
N SER A 793 -22.35 19.97 33.18
CA SER A 793 -23.34 19.08 32.58
C SER A 793 -23.83 17.98 33.53
N ILE A 794 -22.98 17.54 34.47
CA ILE A 794 -23.31 16.54 35.49
C ILE A 794 -23.97 17.15 36.74
N ILE A 795 -23.55 18.36 37.15
CA ILE A 795 -24.01 19.01 38.39
C ILE A 795 -25.41 19.62 38.25
N TRP A 796 -25.74 20.26 37.12
CA TRP A 796 -27.02 20.97 36.96
C TRP A 796 -28.28 20.09 37.08
N PRO A 797 -28.35 18.88 36.49
CA PRO A 797 -29.52 18.01 36.64
C PRO A 797 -29.71 17.47 38.08
N TRP A 798 -28.63 17.42 38.86
CA TRP A 798 -28.63 16.91 40.24
C TRP A 798 -28.96 17.99 41.28
N MET A 799 -28.46 19.22 41.09
CA MET A 799 -28.85 20.39 41.90
C MET A 799 -30.35 20.67 41.79
N LEU A 800 -30.95 20.49 40.60
CA LEU A 800 -32.41 20.61 40.42
C LEU A 800 -33.21 19.54 41.19
N ARG A 801 -32.69 18.31 41.33
CA ARG A 801 -33.36 17.25 42.12
C ARG A 801 -33.24 17.47 43.63
N TYR A 802 -32.15 18.06 44.11
CA TYR A 802 -31.99 18.39 45.54
C TYR A 802 -32.80 19.63 45.94
N ALA A 803 -32.95 20.62 45.05
CA ALA A 803 -33.82 21.78 45.30
C ALA A 803 -35.32 21.38 45.41
N LEU A 804 -35.73 20.29 44.77
CA LEU A 804 -37.09 19.74 44.85
C LEU A 804 -37.36 18.85 46.09
N ILE A 805 -36.33 18.50 46.87
CA ILE A 805 -36.46 17.71 48.10
C ILE A 805 -36.42 18.60 49.35
N CYS A 806 -36.07 19.87 49.21
CA CYS A 806 -35.99 20.87 50.30
C CYS A 806 -37.05 21.98 50.20
N ILE A 807 -38.19 21.75 49.52
CA ILE A 807 -39.38 22.61 49.52
C ILE A 807 -40.58 21.82 50.04
#